data_AF-A0A537F6W0-F1
#
_entry.id   AF-A0A537F6W0-F1
#
_cell.length_a   1.000
_cell.length_b   1.000
_cell.length_c   1.000
_cell.angle_alpha   90.00
_cell.angle_beta   90.00
_cell.angle_gamma   90.00
#
_symmetry.space_group_name_H-M   'P 1'
#
loop_
_entity.id
_entity.type
_entity.pdbx_description
1 polymer ?
#
loop_
_entity_poly.entity_id
_entity_poly.type
_entity_poly.pdbx_seq_one_letter_code
_entity_poly.pdbx_strand_id
1 'polypeptide(L)'
;MSSKNVARQVIDSRASLPVVDNSAGKLEAEGGCGVIGAAATVPFEGKYLLQSLVQMKNRGNGKGGGIAAVGLDPDQLGVSRHILDEDYLIQVAYLDPSVRSQVEAEFIHSVFLVDNSSRVPALANYHDVPGLEVSPPEVFRYFCRVRPDALSKFVREHRLESLDNESLHDEFVYQNSYQLNVRFYSSLGEKKAFVLSHGKNMIVLKLVGYGDDVVRYYKLEDFRAHIWIGHHRYPTKGRVWHPGGAHPFVGLHEALVHNGDFANYHSITEYLAQRNVRPLFLTDTEVSVLLFDLLDRVYRYPLEYLIEAMAPTTERDFEMLSEEKRKIYRAIQSTHIHGSPDGPWFFIVARNQPSKRALQLLGITDTSMLRPQVFALQEGAVKIGVIASERQAINAMLARLANDGKIPARYADVYWNARGGSYTDGGVFIFSLEDGPAGIELVCKDKFGTEVHSPPGQSFLESGVGSIALNASVTLQLRNLRNMQDPSLVYDYLRPIIRDGGQGFTAGVVEELEGLARADGENFPFVIDSLTLLYDRIYDTGSKKRSALLHLYTDALNRTFSSIPLLTRGLPFTRVDWAYKNNLTTPSQPGQALVVDSLDFPVEGDDSLARYVARAYAQRWKRLLLYNIRGHRFIANGLGPKTNDLRIDCYGDVGDYVASGIDGAEVNIHGAAQDQAAQIMKYGRLVVHGDVGQAFMYAAKGGHVYVLGNTAGRPLINAVGKPKVVINGTCLDYLAESFMAGDPYNGGGFVIVNGLRPTHDGRFVEQATPYPGSNLFSLASGGAIFIRDPHGRLTSDQLNGGRLAEFTERDWQLILPELQENERLFGISVEKDLLTVKGEPLPYSRVYRKVEPILLQELT
;
A
#
# COMPACT_ATOMS: atom_id res chain seq x y z
N MET A 1 -23.60 9.57 -35.30
CA MET A 1 -24.42 10.04 -34.16
C MET A 1 -23.49 10.47 -33.04
N SER A 2 -23.85 11.48 -32.24
CA SER A 2 -23.00 11.88 -31.10
C SER A 2 -23.06 10.81 -30.00
N SER A 3 -21.96 10.62 -29.27
CA SER A 3 -21.87 9.72 -28.10
C SER A 3 -22.99 9.95 -27.08
N LYS A 4 -23.49 11.19 -26.96
CA LYS A 4 -24.62 11.57 -26.11
C LYS A 4 -25.91 10.80 -26.40
N ASN A 5 -26.18 10.47 -27.67
CA ASN A 5 -27.39 9.72 -28.02
C ASN A 5 -27.29 8.25 -27.59
N VAL A 6 -26.10 7.64 -27.66
CA VAL A 6 -25.86 6.25 -27.27
C VAL A 6 -25.99 6.07 -25.76
N ALA A 7 -25.32 6.93 -24.97
CA ALA A 7 -25.40 6.89 -23.51
C ALA A 7 -26.84 7.02 -23.00
N ARG A 8 -27.62 7.91 -23.62
CA ARG A 8 -29.03 8.11 -23.28
C ARG A 8 -29.88 6.88 -23.58
N GLN A 9 -29.69 6.24 -24.74
CA GLN A 9 -30.40 5.01 -25.07
C GLN A 9 -30.13 3.88 -24.07
N VAL A 10 -28.87 3.70 -23.66
CA VAL A 10 -28.51 2.73 -22.62
C VAL A 10 -29.23 3.06 -21.30
N ILE A 11 -29.15 4.31 -20.83
CA ILE A 11 -29.82 4.74 -19.59
C ILE A 11 -31.34 4.54 -19.67
N ASP A 12 -31.96 4.94 -20.78
CA ASP A 12 -33.41 4.85 -20.98
C ASP A 12 -33.87 3.39 -21.03
N SER A 13 -33.06 2.47 -21.59
CA SER A 13 -33.38 1.04 -21.61
C SER A 13 -33.54 0.44 -20.22
N ARG A 14 -32.75 0.94 -19.25
CA ARG A 14 -32.77 0.50 -17.85
C ARG A 14 -33.99 0.99 -17.06
N ALA A 15 -34.74 1.97 -17.58
CA ALA A 15 -35.93 2.51 -16.88
C ALA A 15 -37.02 1.46 -16.62
N SER A 16 -37.03 0.40 -17.42
CA SER A 16 -37.95 -0.74 -17.30
C SER A 16 -37.53 -1.77 -16.25
N LEU A 17 -36.30 -1.67 -15.72
CA LEU A 17 -35.79 -2.62 -14.74
C LEU A 17 -36.57 -2.53 -13.42
N PRO A 18 -36.76 -3.68 -12.74
CA PRO A 18 -37.48 -3.69 -11.48
C PRO A 18 -36.74 -2.88 -10.41
N VAL A 19 -37.54 -2.22 -9.59
CA VAL A 19 -37.07 -1.33 -8.54
C VAL A 19 -37.23 -2.01 -7.20
N VAL A 20 -36.15 -2.13 -6.44
CA VAL A 20 -36.20 -2.54 -5.05
C VAL A 20 -36.27 -1.29 -4.18
N ASP A 21 -37.30 -1.18 -3.34
CA ASP A 21 -37.42 -0.10 -2.36
C ASP A 21 -36.41 -0.33 -1.22
N ASN A 22 -35.38 0.51 -1.18
CA ASN A 22 -34.31 0.49 -0.18
C ASN A 22 -34.42 1.66 0.83
N SER A 23 -35.63 2.18 1.06
CA SER A 23 -35.92 3.31 1.95
C SER A 23 -35.38 3.22 3.39
N ALA A 24 -34.90 2.05 3.83
CA ALA A 24 -34.23 1.88 5.12
C ALA A 24 -32.81 2.50 5.21
N GLY A 25 -32.22 2.92 4.08
CA GLY A 25 -30.92 3.59 4.04
C GLY A 25 -29.71 2.70 4.37
N LYS A 26 -28.50 3.26 4.25
CA LYS A 26 -27.24 2.58 4.63
C LYS A 26 -27.20 2.42 6.15
N LEU A 27 -27.22 1.18 6.64
CA LEU A 27 -27.15 0.85 8.07
C LEU A 27 -25.70 0.73 8.60
N GLU A 28 -24.71 0.72 7.71
CA GLU A 28 -23.33 0.35 8.03
C GLU A 28 -22.34 1.49 7.80
N ALA A 29 -21.20 1.43 8.50
CA ALA A 29 -20.04 2.25 8.26
C ALA A 29 -18.81 1.33 8.19
N GLU A 30 -17.89 1.57 7.28
CA GLU A 30 -16.72 0.73 7.05
C GLU A 30 -15.45 1.25 7.75
N GLY A 31 -14.68 0.31 8.31
CA GLY A 31 -13.42 0.56 9.02
C GLY A 31 -12.22 0.62 8.07
N GLY A 32 -11.01 0.57 8.61
CA GLY A 32 -9.80 0.45 7.78
C GLY A 32 -9.61 -0.98 7.31
N CYS A 33 -10.16 -1.31 6.13
CA CYS A 33 -10.03 -2.62 5.48
C CYS A 33 -8.58 -2.91 5.03
N GLY A 34 -8.24 -4.19 4.93
CA GLY A 34 -6.96 -4.65 4.37
C GLY A 34 -7.12 -5.00 2.90
N VAL A 35 -6.40 -4.31 2.01
CA VAL A 35 -6.47 -4.55 0.56
C VAL A 35 -5.09 -4.82 -0.05
N ILE A 36 -5.07 -5.70 -1.06
CA ILE A 36 -3.91 -5.95 -1.92
C ILE A 36 -4.37 -6.16 -3.37
N GLY A 37 -3.61 -5.66 -4.32
CA GLY A 37 -3.72 -5.98 -5.73
C GLY A 37 -2.33 -6.16 -6.34
N ALA A 38 -2.20 -7.06 -7.30
CA ALA A 38 -0.95 -7.31 -7.99
C ALA A 38 -1.18 -7.64 -9.47
N ALA A 39 -0.31 -7.15 -10.35
CA ALA A 39 -0.32 -7.39 -11.79
C ALA A 39 1.09 -7.79 -12.26
N ALA A 40 1.20 -8.86 -13.04
CA ALA A 40 2.47 -9.33 -13.56
C ALA A 40 2.41 -9.77 -15.04
N THR A 41 3.55 -9.65 -15.73
CA THR A 41 3.68 -10.06 -17.14
C THR A 41 3.49 -11.55 -17.38
N VAL A 42 3.68 -12.38 -16.33
CA VAL A 42 3.49 -13.83 -16.34
C VAL A 42 2.39 -14.16 -15.33
N PRO A 43 1.43 -15.06 -15.66
CA PRO A 43 0.39 -15.42 -14.71
C PRO A 43 0.99 -16.19 -13.54
N PHE A 44 0.51 -15.91 -12.33
CA PHE A 44 1.01 -16.51 -11.09
C PHE A 44 -0.12 -17.05 -10.22
N GLU A 45 0.25 -18.00 -9.37
CA GLU A 45 -0.64 -18.77 -8.53
C GLU A 45 -1.23 -17.96 -7.35
N GLY A 46 -2.50 -18.20 -6.99
CA GLY A 46 -3.20 -17.48 -5.91
C GLY A 46 -2.54 -17.62 -4.52
N LYS A 47 -1.75 -18.67 -4.27
CA LYS A 47 -1.01 -18.87 -3.00
C LYS A 47 -0.06 -17.72 -2.65
N TYR A 48 0.43 -16.97 -3.64
CA TYR A 48 1.34 -15.85 -3.38
C TYR A 48 0.66 -14.68 -2.66
N LEU A 49 -0.68 -14.58 -2.70
CA LEU A 49 -1.43 -13.59 -1.92
C LEU A 49 -1.59 -13.97 -0.43
N LEU A 50 -1.51 -15.26 -0.08
CA LEU A 50 -1.92 -15.76 1.22
C LEU A 50 -1.19 -15.07 2.37
N GLN A 51 0.14 -14.94 2.27
CA GLN A 51 0.93 -14.36 3.36
C GLN A 51 0.61 -12.88 3.57
N SER A 52 0.36 -12.13 2.50
CA SER A 52 -0.07 -10.73 2.54
C SER A 52 -1.45 -10.59 3.17
N LEU A 53 -2.40 -11.44 2.76
CA LEU A 53 -3.74 -11.48 3.35
C LEU A 53 -3.67 -11.82 4.83
N VAL A 54 -2.91 -12.84 5.23
CA VAL A 54 -2.74 -13.20 6.65
C VAL A 54 -2.20 -12.04 7.47
N GLN A 55 -1.20 -11.31 6.96
CA GLN A 55 -0.62 -10.15 7.64
C GLN A 55 -1.55 -8.94 7.72
N MET A 56 -2.62 -8.91 6.92
CA MET A 56 -3.64 -7.85 6.92
C MET A 56 -4.93 -8.26 7.63
N LYS A 57 -5.02 -9.42 8.30
CA LYS A 57 -6.23 -9.84 9.05
C LYS A 57 -6.60 -8.85 10.16
N ASN A 58 -5.61 -8.19 10.73
CA ASN A 58 -5.72 -7.08 11.69
C ASN A 58 -6.43 -5.83 11.13
N ARG A 59 -6.65 -5.76 9.81
CA ARG A 59 -7.47 -4.76 9.12
C ARG A 59 -8.84 -5.31 8.71
N GLY A 60 -9.22 -6.49 9.17
CA GLY A 60 -10.53 -7.10 8.96
C GLY A 60 -11.11 -7.63 10.27
N ASN A 61 -12.38 -8.03 10.26
CA ASN A 61 -13.03 -8.64 11.43
C ASN A 61 -13.74 -9.96 11.09
N GLY A 62 -13.38 -10.58 9.97
CA GLY A 62 -13.92 -11.87 9.54
C GLY A 62 -15.35 -11.83 9.01
N LYS A 63 -15.96 -10.64 8.86
CA LYS A 63 -17.35 -10.51 8.37
C LYS A 63 -17.49 -10.41 6.86
N GLY A 64 -16.39 -10.53 6.11
CA GLY A 64 -16.43 -10.50 4.66
C GLY A 64 -15.04 -10.52 4.05
N GLY A 65 -14.81 -11.47 3.16
CA GLY A 65 -13.55 -11.63 2.45
C GLY A 65 -13.81 -12.03 1.00
N GLY A 66 -12.91 -11.63 0.12
CA GLY A 66 -13.04 -11.98 -1.30
C GLY A 66 -11.77 -11.77 -2.09
N ILE A 67 -11.79 -12.37 -3.28
CA ILE A 67 -10.72 -12.38 -4.26
C ILE A 67 -11.32 -12.11 -5.64
N ALA A 68 -10.63 -11.30 -6.44
CA ALA A 68 -10.83 -11.23 -7.88
C ALA A 68 -9.57 -11.72 -8.61
N ALA A 69 -9.76 -12.37 -9.75
CA ALA A 69 -8.71 -12.76 -10.66
C ALA A 69 -9.07 -12.33 -12.08
N VAL A 70 -8.11 -11.77 -12.82
CA VAL A 70 -8.28 -11.28 -14.20
C VAL A 70 -7.10 -11.73 -15.04
N GLY A 71 -7.35 -12.09 -16.30
CA GLY A 71 -6.33 -12.70 -17.17
C GLY A 71 -6.10 -14.15 -16.76
N LEU A 72 -7.14 -14.96 -16.92
CA LEU A 72 -7.22 -16.34 -16.43
C LEU A 72 -6.51 -17.31 -17.37
N ASP A 73 -6.23 -18.50 -16.84
CA ASP A 73 -5.70 -19.63 -17.60
C ASP A 73 -6.85 -20.51 -18.16
N PRO A 74 -7.02 -20.60 -19.49
CA PRO A 74 -8.11 -21.38 -20.10
C PRO A 74 -8.02 -22.88 -19.79
N ASP A 75 -6.81 -23.44 -19.66
CA ASP A 75 -6.61 -24.86 -19.42
C ASP A 75 -7.10 -25.25 -18.02
N GLN A 76 -6.85 -24.40 -17.02
CA GLN A 76 -7.37 -24.58 -15.65
C GLN A 76 -8.88 -24.42 -15.54
N LEU A 77 -9.50 -23.78 -16.53
CA LEU A 77 -10.95 -23.58 -16.63
C LEU A 77 -11.62 -24.67 -17.47
N GLY A 78 -10.85 -25.54 -18.14
CA GLY A 78 -11.36 -26.59 -19.01
C GLY A 78 -12.02 -26.06 -20.28
N VAL A 79 -11.58 -24.91 -20.79
CA VAL A 79 -12.11 -24.26 -22.00
C VAL A 79 -10.98 -23.92 -22.98
N SER A 80 -11.34 -23.66 -24.24
CA SER A 80 -10.36 -23.14 -25.20
C SER A 80 -10.05 -21.67 -24.94
N ARG A 81 -8.90 -21.19 -25.45
CA ARG A 81 -8.57 -19.76 -25.41
C ARG A 81 -9.65 -18.90 -26.07
N HIS A 82 -10.23 -19.39 -27.17
CA HIS A 82 -11.33 -18.71 -27.87
C HIS A 82 -12.56 -18.53 -26.99
N ILE A 83 -12.99 -19.57 -26.25
CA ILE A 83 -14.12 -19.47 -25.32
C ILE A 83 -13.80 -18.46 -24.21
N LEU A 84 -12.59 -18.49 -23.63
CA LEU A 84 -12.21 -17.56 -22.58
C LEU A 84 -12.21 -16.08 -23.04
N ASP A 85 -11.79 -15.83 -24.27
CA ASP A 85 -11.69 -14.48 -24.84
C ASP A 85 -13.05 -13.93 -25.28
N GLU A 86 -13.93 -14.77 -25.84
CA GLU A 86 -15.19 -14.32 -26.45
C GLU A 86 -16.41 -14.42 -25.52
N ASP A 87 -16.48 -15.43 -24.66
CA ASP A 87 -17.66 -15.68 -23.83
C ASP A 87 -17.68 -14.82 -22.56
N TYR A 88 -18.88 -14.47 -22.13
CA TYR A 88 -19.09 -13.93 -20.79
C TYR A 88 -18.97 -15.08 -19.78
N LEU A 89 -18.22 -14.82 -18.70
CA LEU A 89 -18.06 -15.74 -17.58
C LEU A 89 -18.97 -15.31 -16.44
N ILE A 90 -20.17 -15.87 -16.42
CA ILE A 90 -21.18 -15.61 -15.38
C ILE A 90 -20.97 -16.57 -14.22
N GLN A 91 -20.70 -16.03 -13.03
CA GLN A 91 -20.64 -16.80 -11.78
C GLN A 91 -21.85 -16.47 -10.92
N VAL A 92 -22.61 -17.52 -10.54
CA VAL A 92 -23.76 -17.39 -9.64
C VAL A 92 -23.47 -18.15 -8.35
N ALA A 93 -23.63 -17.44 -7.22
CA ALA A 93 -23.60 -18.01 -5.88
C ALA A 93 -25.01 -18.45 -5.48
N TYR A 94 -25.15 -19.70 -5.04
CA TYR A 94 -26.37 -20.30 -4.52
C TYR A 94 -26.25 -20.43 -2.99
N LEU A 95 -27.05 -19.64 -2.28
CA LEU A 95 -27.26 -19.74 -0.83
C LEU A 95 -28.32 -20.79 -0.51
N ASP A 96 -29.31 -20.90 -1.40
CA ASP A 96 -30.30 -21.96 -1.43
C ASP A 96 -30.09 -22.78 -2.71
N PRO A 97 -29.46 -23.95 -2.65
CA PRO A 97 -29.24 -24.79 -3.83
C PRO A 97 -30.52 -25.22 -4.54
N SER A 98 -31.68 -25.19 -3.87
CA SER A 98 -32.96 -25.63 -4.44
C SER A 98 -33.46 -24.73 -5.58
N VAL A 99 -33.03 -23.46 -5.63
CA VAL A 99 -33.43 -22.54 -6.70
C VAL A 99 -32.56 -22.66 -7.96
N ARG A 100 -31.52 -23.49 -7.97
CA ARG A 100 -30.57 -23.54 -9.09
C ARG A 100 -31.24 -23.83 -10.43
N SER A 101 -32.07 -24.88 -10.51
CA SER A 101 -32.76 -25.23 -11.76
C SER A 101 -33.68 -24.11 -12.23
N GLN A 102 -34.27 -23.34 -11.31
CA GLN A 102 -35.08 -22.18 -11.65
C GLN A 102 -34.23 -21.03 -12.19
N VAL A 103 -33.11 -20.70 -11.56
CA VAL A 103 -32.15 -19.69 -12.04
C VAL A 103 -31.64 -20.04 -13.43
N GLU A 104 -31.21 -21.29 -13.63
CA GLU A 104 -30.71 -21.78 -14.91
C GLU A 104 -31.78 -21.70 -16.01
N ALA A 105 -33.02 -22.08 -15.71
CA ALA A 105 -34.13 -22.03 -16.66
C ALA A 105 -34.54 -20.60 -17.02
N GLU A 106 -34.62 -19.70 -16.04
CA GLU A 106 -35.14 -18.33 -16.22
C GLU A 106 -34.08 -17.37 -16.79
N PHE A 107 -32.81 -17.46 -16.36
CA PHE A 107 -31.78 -16.43 -16.61
C PHE A 107 -30.51 -16.92 -17.31
N ILE A 108 -30.33 -18.22 -17.49
CA ILE A 108 -29.15 -18.79 -18.17
C ILE A 108 -29.55 -19.40 -19.51
N HIS A 109 -30.24 -20.55 -19.52
CA HIS A 109 -30.50 -21.31 -20.74
C HIS A 109 -31.54 -20.66 -21.67
N SER A 110 -32.46 -19.87 -21.11
CA SER A 110 -33.48 -19.10 -21.83
C SER A 110 -32.88 -18.04 -22.77
N VAL A 111 -31.75 -17.46 -22.39
CA VAL A 111 -31.20 -16.25 -23.02
C VAL A 111 -29.76 -16.40 -23.52
N PHE A 112 -29.02 -17.39 -23.03
CA PHE A 112 -27.65 -17.67 -23.47
C PHE A 112 -27.51 -19.02 -24.17
N LEU A 113 -26.58 -19.06 -25.13
CA LEU A 113 -25.88 -20.26 -25.57
C LEU A 113 -24.76 -20.52 -24.56
N VAL A 114 -24.80 -21.66 -23.88
CA VAL A 114 -23.79 -22.03 -22.88
C VAL A 114 -22.82 -23.00 -23.53
N ASP A 115 -21.60 -22.55 -23.79
CA ASP A 115 -20.56 -23.37 -24.42
C ASP A 115 -19.82 -24.23 -23.37
N ASN A 116 -19.77 -23.78 -22.11
CA ASN A 116 -19.30 -24.59 -20.99
C ASN A 116 -19.97 -24.18 -19.67
N SER A 117 -20.17 -25.14 -18.76
CA SER A 117 -20.62 -24.86 -17.40
C SER A 117 -19.98 -25.82 -16.41
N SER A 118 -19.64 -25.32 -15.23
CA SER A 118 -19.06 -26.16 -14.19
C SER A 118 -19.34 -25.62 -12.79
N ARG A 119 -19.29 -26.50 -11.79
CA ARG A 119 -19.19 -26.09 -10.39
C ARG A 119 -17.79 -25.54 -10.13
N VAL A 120 -17.66 -24.47 -9.35
CA VAL A 120 -16.37 -24.00 -8.86
C VAL A 120 -15.81 -25.02 -7.86
N PRO A 121 -14.57 -25.50 -8.03
CA PRO A 121 -13.94 -26.39 -7.06
C PRO A 121 -13.94 -25.77 -5.67
N ALA A 122 -14.29 -26.56 -4.65
CA ALA A 122 -14.25 -26.15 -3.26
C ALA A 122 -13.89 -27.33 -2.35
N LEU A 123 -13.57 -27.06 -1.08
CA LEU A 123 -13.46 -28.07 -0.04
C LEU A 123 -14.82 -28.73 0.23
N ALA A 124 -14.82 -30.02 0.54
CA ALA A 124 -16.05 -30.76 0.83
C ALA A 124 -16.66 -30.35 2.18
N ASN A 125 -15.80 -30.04 3.16
CA ASN A 125 -16.19 -29.55 4.47
C ASN A 125 -15.55 -28.17 4.71
N TYR A 126 -16.38 -27.14 4.89
CA TYR A 126 -15.87 -25.78 5.10
C TYR A 126 -15.18 -25.60 6.45
N HIS A 127 -15.47 -26.45 7.44
CA HIS A 127 -14.77 -26.47 8.73
C HIS A 127 -13.30 -26.90 8.63
N ASP A 128 -12.87 -27.44 7.49
CA ASP A 128 -11.46 -27.71 7.22
C ASP A 128 -10.65 -26.41 7.07
N VAL A 129 -11.32 -25.26 6.87
CA VAL A 129 -10.71 -23.92 6.95
C VAL A 129 -10.85 -23.39 8.39
N PRO A 130 -9.74 -23.20 9.13
CA PRO A 130 -9.81 -22.76 10.53
C PRO A 130 -10.46 -21.38 10.68
N GLY A 131 -11.44 -21.27 11.58
CA GLY A 131 -12.11 -20.00 11.89
C GLY A 131 -13.28 -19.63 10.98
N LEU A 132 -13.62 -20.47 10.00
CA LEU A 132 -14.76 -20.25 9.12
C LEU A 132 -16.06 -20.78 9.75
N GLU A 133 -16.92 -19.88 10.23
CA GLU A 133 -18.15 -20.23 10.95
C GLU A 133 -19.37 -20.39 10.03
N VAL A 134 -19.42 -19.62 8.94
CA VAL A 134 -20.55 -19.56 8.01
C VAL A 134 -20.24 -20.39 6.77
N SER A 135 -21.16 -21.28 6.40
CA SER A 135 -21.04 -22.06 5.16
C SER A 135 -20.92 -21.13 3.95
N PRO A 136 -19.85 -21.22 3.15
CA PRO A 136 -19.76 -20.47 1.91
C PRO A 136 -20.80 -20.94 0.88
N PRO A 137 -21.20 -20.08 -0.07
CA PRO A 137 -22.17 -20.44 -1.10
C PRO A 137 -21.59 -21.48 -2.08
N GLU A 138 -22.47 -22.29 -2.67
CA GLU A 138 -22.10 -23.09 -3.83
C GLU A 138 -22.04 -22.16 -5.06
N VAL A 139 -20.96 -22.22 -5.84
CA VAL A 139 -20.78 -21.35 -6.99
C VAL A 139 -20.75 -22.17 -8.28
N PHE A 140 -21.56 -21.78 -9.26
CA PHE A 140 -21.47 -22.29 -10.62
C PHE A 140 -20.99 -21.21 -11.56
N ARG A 141 -20.18 -21.62 -12.54
CA ARG A 141 -19.69 -20.77 -13.62
C ARG A 141 -20.27 -21.23 -14.95
N TYR A 142 -20.63 -20.26 -15.78
CA TYR A 142 -21.20 -20.46 -17.11
C TYR A 142 -20.40 -19.60 -18.09
N PHE A 143 -19.83 -20.23 -19.12
CA PHE A 143 -19.29 -19.55 -20.30
C PHE A 143 -20.40 -19.46 -21.31
N CYS A 144 -20.84 -18.23 -21.58
CA CYS A 144 -22.03 -18.01 -22.38
C CYS A 144 -21.91 -16.86 -23.38
N ARG A 145 -22.63 -17.04 -24.49
CA ARG A 145 -22.90 -16.02 -25.51
C ARG A 145 -24.39 -15.73 -25.56
N VAL A 146 -24.76 -14.46 -25.75
CA VAL A 146 -26.18 -14.08 -25.85
C VAL A 146 -26.80 -14.77 -27.07
N ARG A 147 -27.99 -15.36 -26.91
CA ARG A 147 -28.69 -15.97 -28.05
C ARG A 147 -29.09 -14.88 -29.06
N PRO A 148 -28.90 -15.08 -30.38
CA PRO A 148 -29.21 -14.06 -31.38
C PRO A 148 -30.68 -13.60 -31.37
N ASP A 149 -31.63 -14.49 -31.09
CA ASP A 149 -33.06 -14.20 -31.01
C ASP A 149 -33.41 -13.40 -29.74
N ALA A 150 -32.83 -13.76 -28.59
CA ALA A 150 -32.95 -13.01 -27.35
C ALA A 150 -32.38 -11.58 -27.49
N LEU A 151 -31.19 -11.45 -28.10
CA LEU A 151 -30.58 -10.16 -28.37
C LEU A 151 -31.43 -9.32 -29.33
N SER A 152 -31.90 -9.91 -30.43
CA SER A 152 -32.74 -9.20 -31.41
C SER A 152 -34.05 -8.72 -30.80
N LYS A 153 -34.64 -9.50 -29.89
CA LYS A 153 -35.81 -9.09 -29.12
C LYS A 153 -35.49 -7.91 -28.20
N PHE A 154 -34.43 -8.01 -27.41
CA PHE A 154 -33.97 -6.95 -26.51
C PHE A 154 -33.70 -5.64 -27.26
N VAL A 155 -32.99 -5.68 -28.39
CA VAL A 155 -32.70 -4.51 -29.22
C VAL A 155 -33.98 -3.79 -29.65
N ARG A 156 -34.99 -4.53 -30.13
CA ARG A 156 -36.26 -3.95 -30.58
C ARG A 156 -37.09 -3.39 -29.42
N GLU A 157 -37.14 -4.09 -28.29
CA GLU A 157 -37.91 -3.67 -27.11
C GLU A 157 -37.37 -2.38 -26.53
N HIS A 158 -36.05 -2.21 -26.51
CA HIS A 158 -35.38 -1.05 -25.93
C HIS A 158 -34.89 0.00 -26.95
N ARG A 159 -35.11 -0.22 -28.26
CA ARG A 159 -34.70 0.69 -29.35
C ARG A 159 -33.20 1.01 -29.34
N LEU A 160 -32.39 -0.05 -29.29
CA LEU A 160 -30.93 0.01 -29.17
C LEU A 160 -30.20 -0.23 -30.51
N GLU A 161 -30.87 -0.09 -31.65
CA GLU A 161 -30.33 -0.43 -32.99
C GLU A 161 -29.06 0.35 -33.37
N SER A 162 -28.77 1.45 -32.69
CA SER A 162 -27.60 2.31 -32.91
C SER A 162 -26.37 1.95 -32.08
N LEU A 163 -26.47 0.99 -31.15
CA LEU A 163 -25.31 0.52 -30.40
C LEU A 163 -24.47 -0.44 -31.25
N ASP A 164 -23.15 -0.42 -31.04
CA ASP A 164 -22.28 -1.46 -31.58
C ASP A 164 -22.55 -2.83 -30.91
N ASN A 165 -22.14 -3.89 -31.60
CA ASN A 165 -22.46 -5.26 -31.21
C ASN A 165 -21.95 -5.60 -29.81
N GLU A 166 -20.75 -5.18 -29.44
CA GLU A 166 -20.17 -5.42 -28.11
C GLU A 166 -20.99 -4.74 -27.02
N SER A 167 -21.29 -3.44 -27.20
CA SER A 167 -22.11 -2.67 -26.24
C SER A 167 -23.52 -3.23 -26.06
N LEU A 168 -24.11 -3.81 -27.12
CA LEU A 168 -25.40 -4.49 -27.05
C LEU A 168 -25.36 -5.74 -26.17
N HIS A 169 -24.32 -6.57 -26.34
CA HIS A 169 -24.16 -7.78 -25.54
C HIS A 169 -23.84 -7.45 -24.08
N ASP A 170 -22.98 -6.46 -23.85
CA ASP A 170 -22.63 -5.98 -22.52
C ASP A 170 -23.86 -5.48 -21.76
N GLU A 171 -24.69 -4.66 -22.41
CA GLU A 171 -25.90 -4.14 -21.79
C GLU A 171 -26.93 -5.24 -21.52
N PHE A 172 -27.06 -6.20 -22.44
CA PHE A 172 -27.90 -7.38 -22.23
C PHE A 172 -27.46 -8.17 -20.98
N VAL A 173 -26.18 -8.48 -20.87
CA VAL A 173 -25.61 -9.26 -19.75
C VAL A 173 -25.77 -8.53 -18.43
N TYR A 174 -25.49 -7.22 -18.41
CA TYR A 174 -25.69 -6.35 -17.25
C TYR A 174 -27.15 -6.39 -16.77
N GLN A 175 -28.12 -6.15 -17.66
CA GLN A 175 -29.54 -6.12 -17.30
C GLN A 175 -30.07 -7.50 -16.87
N ASN A 176 -29.66 -8.58 -17.55
CA ASN A 176 -30.03 -9.93 -17.16
C ASN A 176 -29.52 -10.26 -15.75
N SER A 177 -28.27 -9.90 -15.44
CA SER A 177 -27.67 -10.11 -14.12
C SER A 177 -28.37 -9.30 -13.03
N TYR A 178 -28.73 -8.05 -13.33
CA TYR A 178 -29.50 -7.21 -12.42
C TYR A 178 -30.88 -7.83 -12.13
N GLN A 179 -31.60 -8.29 -13.16
CA GLN A 179 -32.91 -8.92 -13.00
C GLN A 179 -32.82 -10.23 -12.21
N LEU A 180 -31.80 -11.06 -12.44
CA LEU A 180 -31.53 -12.28 -11.66
C LEU A 180 -31.35 -11.91 -10.18
N ASN A 181 -30.51 -10.91 -9.89
CA ASN A 181 -30.28 -10.46 -8.53
C ASN A 181 -31.59 -9.95 -7.89
N VAL A 182 -32.36 -9.09 -8.54
CA VAL A 182 -33.66 -8.62 -7.99
C VAL A 182 -34.63 -9.78 -7.72
N ARG A 183 -34.62 -10.82 -8.56
CA ARG A 183 -35.51 -11.97 -8.42
C ARG A 183 -35.14 -12.88 -7.25
N PHE A 184 -33.85 -13.12 -7.03
CA PHE A 184 -33.36 -14.15 -6.09
C PHE A 184 -32.60 -13.60 -4.88
N TYR A 185 -32.40 -12.28 -4.82
CA TYR A 185 -31.67 -11.62 -3.76
C TYR A 185 -32.39 -10.35 -3.29
N SER A 186 -32.65 -10.29 -1.99
CA SER A 186 -33.11 -9.09 -1.31
C SER A 186 -32.20 -8.78 -0.12
N SER A 187 -31.61 -7.57 -0.10
CA SER A 187 -30.76 -7.14 1.02
C SER A 187 -31.49 -7.14 2.36
N LEU A 188 -32.76 -6.74 2.36
CA LEU A 188 -33.62 -6.71 3.57
C LEU A 188 -34.53 -7.95 3.71
N GLY A 189 -34.51 -8.87 2.74
CA GLY A 189 -35.40 -10.04 2.67
C GLY A 189 -34.66 -11.36 2.48
N GLU A 190 -35.34 -12.30 1.80
CA GLU A 190 -34.80 -13.63 1.47
C GLU A 190 -33.63 -13.54 0.48
N LYS A 191 -32.61 -14.37 0.70
CA LYS A 191 -31.37 -14.40 -0.08
C LYS A 191 -31.15 -15.83 -0.56
N LYS A 192 -31.42 -16.09 -1.84
CA LYS A 192 -31.39 -17.45 -2.42
C LYS A 192 -30.22 -17.64 -3.39
N ALA A 193 -30.04 -16.69 -4.31
CA ALA A 193 -28.92 -16.70 -5.24
C ALA A 193 -28.58 -15.28 -5.71
N PHE A 194 -27.34 -15.05 -6.11
CA PHE A 194 -26.89 -13.78 -6.69
C PHE A 194 -25.68 -13.96 -7.60
N VAL A 195 -25.50 -13.03 -8.54
CA VAL A 195 -24.35 -12.97 -9.45
C VAL A 195 -23.13 -12.42 -8.74
N LEU A 196 -22.03 -13.17 -8.77
CA LEU A 196 -20.72 -12.79 -8.24
C LEU A 196 -19.91 -11.97 -9.25
N SER A 197 -19.87 -12.43 -10.50
CA SER A 197 -19.21 -11.78 -11.63
C SER A 197 -19.91 -12.17 -12.94
N HIS A 198 -19.79 -11.33 -13.96
CA HIS A 198 -20.42 -11.53 -15.27
C HIS A 198 -19.64 -10.94 -16.45
N GLY A 199 -18.35 -10.63 -16.24
CA GLY A 199 -17.47 -10.10 -17.27
C GLY A 199 -16.81 -11.19 -18.11
N LYS A 200 -15.94 -10.78 -19.04
CA LYS A 200 -15.07 -11.70 -19.79
C LYS A 200 -13.73 -11.83 -19.10
N ASN A 201 -13.14 -13.03 -19.14
CA ASN A 201 -11.78 -13.31 -18.65
C ASN A 201 -11.48 -12.79 -17.21
N MET A 202 -12.49 -12.88 -16.33
CA MET A 202 -12.39 -12.49 -14.92
C MET A 202 -13.34 -13.30 -14.03
N ILE A 203 -12.98 -13.47 -12.76
CA ILE A 203 -13.83 -14.10 -11.74
C ILE A 203 -13.78 -13.32 -10.43
N VAL A 204 -14.86 -13.41 -9.64
CA VAL A 204 -14.92 -12.93 -8.26
C VAL A 204 -15.47 -14.04 -7.37
N LEU A 205 -14.77 -14.32 -6.28
CA LEU A 205 -15.21 -15.26 -5.24
C LEU A 205 -15.19 -14.56 -3.89
N LYS A 206 -16.24 -14.75 -3.10
CA LYS A 206 -16.37 -14.13 -1.79
C LYS A 206 -17.18 -14.98 -0.82
N LEU A 207 -16.91 -14.80 0.47
CA LEU A 207 -17.57 -15.49 1.58
C LEU A 207 -17.61 -14.61 2.84
N VAL A 208 -18.28 -15.10 3.89
CA VAL A 208 -18.24 -14.50 5.22
C VAL A 208 -17.05 -15.11 5.96
N GLY A 209 -15.96 -14.35 6.03
CA GLY A 209 -14.66 -14.79 6.52
C GLY A 209 -13.59 -13.79 6.06
N TYR A 210 -12.37 -14.27 5.86
CA TYR A 210 -11.24 -13.48 5.33
C TYR A 210 -10.94 -13.85 3.87
N GLY A 211 -10.25 -12.97 3.14
CA GLY A 211 -9.81 -13.21 1.77
C GLY A 211 -8.90 -14.43 1.60
N ASP A 212 -8.08 -14.79 2.59
CA ASP A 212 -7.29 -16.02 2.55
C ASP A 212 -8.14 -17.28 2.75
N ASP A 213 -9.28 -17.19 3.44
CA ASP A 213 -10.24 -18.29 3.56
C ASP A 213 -10.88 -18.57 2.20
N VAL A 214 -11.09 -17.54 1.36
CA VAL A 214 -11.58 -17.68 -0.03
C VAL A 214 -10.59 -18.48 -0.86
N VAL A 215 -9.30 -18.14 -0.77
CA VAL A 215 -8.23 -18.83 -1.50
C VAL A 215 -8.23 -20.32 -1.13
N ARG A 216 -8.29 -20.63 0.17
CA ARG A 216 -8.27 -22.02 0.68
C ARG A 216 -9.54 -22.79 0.36
N TYR A 217 -10.70 -22.20 0.64
CA TYR A 217 -11.98 -22.88 0.47
C TYR A 217 -12.27 -23.20 -1.00
N TYR A 218 -12.03 -22.25 -1.91
CA TYR A 218 -12.25 -22.43 -3.34
C TYR A 218 -11.02 -22.96 -4.11
N LYS A 219 -10.01 -23.49 -3.39
CA LYS A 219 -8.82 -24.15 -3.96
C LYS A 219 -8.08 -23.30 -5.00
N LEU A 220 -7.89 -22.02 -4.70
CA LEU A 220 -7.25 -21.05 -5.59
C LEU A 220 -5.73 -21.01 -5.42
N GLU A 221 -5.15 -21.80 -4.51
CA GLU A 221 -3.70 -21.77 -4.23
C GLU A 221 -2.85 -21.96 -5.47
N ASP A 222 -3.23 -22.84 -6.39
CA ASP A 222 -2.53 -23.11 -7.64
C ASP A 222 -3.27 -22.58 -8.88
N PHE A 223 -4.40 -21.89 -8.69
CA PHE A 223 -5.11 -21.22 -9.79
C PHE A 223 -4.27 -20.02 -10.24
N ARG A 224 -4.11 -19.82 -11.55
CA ARG A 224 -3.23 -18.81 -12.15
C ARG A 224 -4.03 -17.68 -12.78
N ALA A 225 -3.55 -16.45 -12.55
CA ALA A 225 -4.01 -15.26 -13.25
C ALA A 225 -2.91 -14.20 -13.35
N HIS A 226 -3.07 -13.26 -14.28
CA HIS A 226 -2.16 -12.12 -14.44
C HIS A 226 -2.37 -11.03 -13.40
N ILE A 227 -3.63 -10.79 -13.02
CA ILE A 227 -4.00 -9.78 -12.04
C ILE A 227 -4.83 -10.43 -10.95
N TRP A 228 -4.49 -10.08 -9.72
CA TRP A 228 -5.25 -10.48 -8.53
C TRP A 228 -5.59 -9.28 -7.68
N ILE A 229 -6.75 -9.33 -7.02
CA ILE A 229 -7.11 -8.43 -5.92
C ILE A 229 -7.63 -9.27 -4.76
N GLY A 230 -7.23 -8.94 -3.54
CA GLY A 230 -7.75 -9.53 -2.31
C GLY A 230 -8.12 -8.47 -1.27
N HIS A 231 -9.13 -8.80 -0.46
CA HIS A 231 -9.71 -7.86 0.49
C HIS A 231 -10.22 -8.55 1.77
N HIS A 232 -9.99 -7.90 2.91
CA HIS A 232 -10.61 -8.18 4.21
C HIS A 232 -11.51 -7.02 4.63
N ARG A 233 -12.80 -7.30 4.85
CA ARG A 233 -13.78 -6.29 5.24
C ARG A 233 -13.77 -6.05 6.75
N TYR A 234 -13.96 -4.80 7.15
CA TYR A 234 -14.20 -4.40 8.54
C TYR A 234 -15.48 -3.53 8.64
N PRO A 235 -16.69 -4.10 8.73
CA PRO A 235 -17.88 -3.32 9.09
C PRO A 235 -17.83 -2.88 10.57
N THR A 236 -18.01 -1.59 10.83
CA THR A 236 -18.07 -0.99 12.18
C THR A 236 -19.50 -0.96 12.77
N LYS A 237 -20.52 -1.22 11.94
CA LYS A 237 -21.93 -1.36 12.33
C LYS A 237 -22.54 -2.56 11.56
N GLY A 238 -23.43 -3.34 12.20
CA GLY A 238 -24.14 -4.48 11.57
C GLY A 238 -23.94 -5.85 12.26
N ARG A 239 -25.06 -6.57 12.52
CA ARG A 239 -25.08 -7.96 13.03
C ARG A 239 -25.09 -8.92 11.84
N VAL A 240 -23.97 -9.61 11.64
CA VAL A 240 -23.76 -10.78 10.74
C VAL A 240 -24.15 -10.56 9.28
N TRP A 241 -23.14 -10.44 8.42
CA TRP A 241 -23.26 -10.24 6.99
C TRP A 241 -23.33 -11.61 6.27
N HIS A 242 -24.04 -11.70 5.14
CA HIS A 242 -24.11 -12.89 4.25
C HIS A 242 -23.02 -12.75 3.16
N PRO A 243 -22.72 -13.67 2.24
CA PRO A 243 -21.58 -13.47 1.33
C PRO A 243 -21.76 -12.38 0.23
N GLY A 244 -22.97 -11.84 0.02
CA GLY A 244 -23.34 -10.97 -1.11
C GLY A 244 -22.64 -9.59 -1.24
N GLY A 245 -21.90 -9.17 -0.23
CA GLY A 245 -21.35 -7.81 -0.05
C GLY A 245 -20.27 -7.80 1.01
N ALA A 246 -19.65 -8.97 1.18
CA ALA A 246 -18.21 -9.01 1.09
C ALA A 246 -17.76 -8.42 -0.27
N HIS A 247 -16.56 -7.86 -0.30
CA HIS A 247 -15.92 -7.33 -1.52
C HIS A 247 -15.00 -8.40 -2.09
N PRO A 248 -14.67 -8.39 -3.39
CA PRO A 248 -14.94 -7.36 -4.41
C PRO A 248 -16.40 -7.26 -4.91
N PHE A 249 -16.70 -6.16 -5.60
CA PHE A 249 -17.90 -5.96 -6.42
C PHE A 249 -17.52 -5.77 -7.90
N VAL A 250 -18.47 -6.04 -8.81
CA VAL A 250 -18.25 -6.01 -10.26
C VAL A 250 -19.14 -4.96 -10.93
N GLY A 251 -18.57 -4.23 -11.90
CA GLY A 251 -19.29 -3.31 -12.80
C GLY A 251 -19.85 -4.08 -13.98
N LEU A 252 -18.98 -4.39 -14.96
CA LEU A 252 -19.16 -5.50 -15.89
C LEU A 252 -17.83 -6.21 -16.12
N HIS A 253 -16.80 -5.45 -16.49
CA HIS A 253 -15.45 -5.94 -16.79
C HIS A 253 -14.41 -5.52 -15.74
N GLU A 254 -14.88 -4.91 -14.65
CA GLU A 254 -14.11 -4.37 -13.55
C GLU A 254 -14.49 -5.09 -12.26
N ALA A 255 -13.49 -5.50 -11.48
CA ALA A 255 -13.67 -5.87 -10.07
C ALA A 255 -13.02 -4.79 -9.20
N LEU A 256 -13.76 -4.27 -8.22
CA LEU A 256 -13.33 -3.18 -7.36
C LEU A 256 -13.39 -3.61 -5.89
N VAL A 257 -12.33 -3.27 -5.14
CA VAL A 257 -12.32 -3.29 -3.68
C VAL A 257 -12.10 -1.89 -3.15
N HIS A 258 -12.62 -1.66 -1.95
CA HIS A 258 -12.65 -0.38 -1.27
C HIS A 258 -12.09 -0.55 0.14
N ASN A 259 -11.14 0.30 0.51
CA ASN A 259 -10.76 0.52 1.89
C ASN A 259 -11.24 1.92 2.27
N GLY A 260 -12.36 2.03 2.98
CA GLY A 260 -12.96 3.33 3.19
C GLY A 260 -14.37 3.32 3.73
N ASP A 261 -14.93 4.51 3.93
CA ASP A 261 -16.36 4.73 4.20
C ASP A 261 -16.78 6.06 3.57
N PHE A 262 -17.85 6.06 2.78
CA PHE A 262 -18.32 7.28 2.12
C PHE A 262 -19.11 8.17 3.07
N ALA A 263 -18.75 9.45 3.10
CA ALA A 263 -19.53 10.49 3.77
C ALA A 263 -20.82 10.84 3.00
N ASN A 264 -20.85 10.60 1.68
CA ASN A 264 -21.91 11.05 0.78
C ASN A 264 -22.61 9.90 0.01
N TYR A 265 -22.62 8.67 0.54
CA TYR A 265 -23.24 7.48 -0.08
C TYR A 265 -24.62 7.72 -0.71
N HIS A 266 -25.51 8.41 0.03
CA HIS A 266 -26.88 8.68 -0.45
C HIS A 266 -26.89 9.56 -1.70
N SER A 267 -26.04 10.59 -1.75
CA SER A 267 -25.91 11.49 -2.92
C SER A 267 -25.52 10.71 -4.17
N ILE A 268 -24.55 9.79 -4.06
CA ILE A 268 -24.08 8.98 -5.19
C ILE A 268 -25.18 7.99 -5.62
N THR A 269 -25.90 7.42 -4.66
CA THR A 269 -27.02 6.51 -4.95
C THR A 269 -28.12 7.23 -5.74
N GLU A 270 -28.51 8.44 -5.33
CA GLU A 270 -29.48 9.26 -6.07
C GLU A 270 -28.94 9.68 -7.44
N TYR A 271 -27.65 10.01 -7.53
CA TYR A 271 -26.98 10.33 -8.80
C TYR A 271 -27.05 9.17 -9.81
N LEU A 272 -26.81 7.93 -9.34
CA LEU A 272 -26.96 6.71 -10.13
C LEU A 272 -28.43 6.44 -10.48
N ALA A 273 -29.35 6.65 -9.52
CA ALA A 273 -30.78 6.40 -9.72
C ALA A 273 -31.40 7.30 -10.79
N GLN A 274 -30.94 8.56 -10.91
CA GLN A 274 -31.30 9.48 -12.01
C GLN A 274 -30.88 8.95 -13.40
N ARG A 275 -29.96 7.98 -13.43
CA ARG A 275 -29.45 7.31 -14.64
C ARG A 275 -29.91 5.86 -14.72
N ASN A 276 -30.98 5.52 -14.00
CA ASN A 276 -31.56 4.18 -13.94
C ASN A 276 -30.55 3.09 -13.54
N VAL A 277 -29.56 3.44 -12.71
CA VAL A 277 -28.62 2.51 -12.08
C VAL A 277 -28.93 2.48 -10.60
N ARG A 278 -29.18 1.30 -10.02
CA ARG A 278 -29.59 1.19 -8.62
C ARG A 278 -28.78 0.10 -7.91
N PRO A 279 -28.15 0.42 -6.76
CA PRO A 279 -27.45 -0.59 -5.98
C PRO A 279 -28.46 -1.55 -5.32
N LEU A 280 -28.07 -2.82 -5.20
CA LEU A 280 -28.85 -3.89 -4.61
C LEU A 280 -28.29 -4.37 -3.28
N PHE A 281 -26.96 -4.31 -3.09
CA PHE A 281 -26.23 -4.86 -1.93
C PHE A 281 -25.91 -3.83 -0.84
N LEU A 282 -26.20 -2.55 -1.10
CA LEU A 282 -26.16 -1.46 -0.11
C LEU A 282 -24.78 -1.18 0.49
N THR A 283 -23.73 -1.30 -0.34
CA THR A 283 -22.35 -0.99 0.07
C THR A 283 -21.77 0.16 -0.75
N ASP A 284 -20.81 0.88 -0.17
CA ASP A 284 -20.09 1.94 -0.87
C ASP A 284 -19.33 1.38 -2.08
N THR A 285 -18.80 0.16 -1.96
CA THR A 285 -18.03 -0.52 -3.00
C THR A 285 -18.88 -0.87 -4.21
N GLU A 286 -20.13 -1.32 -4.00
CA GLU A 286 -21.06 -1.55 -5.10
C GLU A 286 -21.35 -0.24 -5.83
N VAL A 287 -21.70 0.81 -5.09
CA VAL A 287 -21.99 2.12 -5.68
C VAL A 287 -20.77 2.68 -6.44
N SER A 288 -19.56 2.43 -5.92
CA SER A 288 -18.30 2.83 -6.56
C SER A 288 -18.07 2.14 -7.90
N VAL A 289 -18.26 0.82 -7.96
CA VAL A 289 -18.03 0.07 -9.21
C VAL A 289 -19.12 0.33 -10.24
N LEU A 290 -20.37 0.56 -9.80
CA LEU A 290 -21.46 0.98 -10.68
C LEU A 290 -21.23 2.38 -11.26
N LEU A 291 -20.67 3.30 -10.45
CA LEU A 291 -20.24 4.61 -10.94
C LEU A 291 -19.09 4.49 -11.94
N PHE A 292 -18.11 3.63 -11.65
CA PHE A 292 -16.99 3.36 -12.57
C PHE A 292 -17.50 2.82 -13.91
N ASP A 293 -18.36 1.78 -13.92
CA ASP A 293 -18.97 1.20 -15.14
C ASP A 293 -19.80 2.22 -15.91
N LEU A 294 -20.58 3.05 -15.22
CA LEU A 294 -21.35 4.14 -15.85
C LEU A 294 -20.42 5.13 -16.58
N LEU A 295 -19.34 5.56 -15.94
CA LEU A 295 -18.41 6.53 -16.52
C LEU A 295 -17.58 5.91 -17.66
N ASP A 296 -17.20 4.64 -17.52
CA ASP A 296 -16.36 3.92 -18.51
C ASP A 296 -17.18 3.41 -19.69
N ARG A 297 -18.11 2.48 -19.46
CA ARG A 297 -18.81 1.78 -20.54
C ARG A 297 -19.94 2.61 -21.15
N VAL A 298 -20.72 3.30 -20.32
CA VAL A 298 -21.91 4.04 -20.78
C VAL A 298 -21.54 5.43 -21.29
N TYR A 299 -20.74 6.20 -20.54
CA TYR A 299 -20.31 7.54 -20.95
C TYR A 299 -19.04 7.55 -21.79
N ARG A 300 -18.27 6.46 -21.82
CA ARG A 300 -17.07 6.31 -22.65
C ARG A 300 -16.04 7.39 -22.37
N TYR A 301 -15.89 7.76 -21.10
CA TYR A 301 -14.87 8.71 -20.70
C TYR A 301 -13.48 8.09 -20.87
N PRO A 302 -12.51 8.84 -21.42
CA PRO A 302 -11.11 8.50 -21.24
C PRO A 302 -10.82 8.29 -19.75
N LEU A 303 -9.93 7.35 -19.43
CA LEU A 303 -9.67 6.96 -18.05
C LEU A 303 -9.28 8.16 -17.15
N GLU A 304 -8.49 9.11 -17.67
CA GLU A 304 -8.16 10.35 -16.96
C GLU A 304 -9.41 11.12 -16.50
N TYR A 305 -10.42 11.24 -17.37
CA TYR A 305 -11.64 12.01 -17.11
C TYR A 305 -12.64 11.25 -16.24
N LEU A 306 -12.65 9.92 -16.36
CA LEU A 306 -13.35 9.06 -15.39
C LEU A 306 -12.77 9.26 -14.00
N ILE A 307 -11.43 9.19 -13.87
CA ILE A 307 -10.74 9.43 -12.62
C ILE A 307 -11.05 10.83 -12.09
N GLU A 308 -11.02 11.86 -12.94
CA GLU A 308 -11.39 13.22 -12.54
C GLU A 308 -12.83 13.32 -12.03
N ALA A 309 -13.77 12.59 -12.63
CA ALA A 309 -15.15 12.56 -12.16
C ALA A 309 -15.32 11.87 -10.80
N MET A 310 -14.44 10.93 -10.44
CA MET A 310 -14.49 10.21 -9.15
C MET A 310 -13.61 10.85 -8.07
N ALA A 311 -12.40 11.27 -8.42
CA ALA A 311 -11.37 11.88 -7.57
C ALA A 311 -11.01 13.26 -8.15
N PRO A 312 -11.86 14.29 -7.93
CA PRO A 312 -11.68 15.58 -8.55
C PRO A 312 -10.41 16.28 -8.06
N THR A 313 -9.72 16.96 -8.97
CA THR A 313 -8.58 17.82 -8.63
C THR A 313 -9.09 19.18 -8.15
N THR A 314 -8.80 19.56 -6.90
CA THR A 314 -9.39 20.73 -6.23
C THR A 314 -8.38 21.84 -5.91
N GLU A 315 -8.89 23.03 -5.57
CA GLU A 315 -8.11 24.14 -5.00
C GLU A 315 -6.83 24.48 -5.78
N ARG A 316 -5.68 24.55 -5.09
CA ARG A 316 -4.38 24.86 -5.67
C ARG A 316 -4.01 23.89 -6.78
N ASP A 317 -4.26 22.61 -6.59
CA ASP A 317 -3.96 21.60 -7.61
C ASP A 317 -4.69 21.86 -8.91
N PHE A 318 -5.95 22.27 -8.82
CA PHE A 318 -6.71 22.67 -10.00
C PHE A 318 -6.06 23.85 -10.72
N GLU A 319 -5.61 24.88 -9.99
CA GLU A 319 -4.98 26.06 -10.59
C GLU A 319 -3.60 25.79 -11.20
N MET A 320 -2.90 24.75 -10.75
CA MET A 320 -1.61 24.34 -11.30
C MET A 320 -1.72 23.59 -12.64
N LEU A 321 -2.93 23.16 -13.03
CA LEU A 321 -3.17 22.50 -14.30
C LEU A 321 -3.11 23.48 -15.48
N SER A 322 -2.82 22.95 -16.68
CA SER A 322 -2.91 23.74 -17.92
C SER A 322 -4.32 24.30 -18.13
N GLU A 323 -4.44 25.44 -18.82
CA GLU A 323 -5.73 26.08 -19.09
C GLU A 323 -6.72 25.15 -19.81
N GLU A 324 -6.22 24.34 -20.75
CA GLU A 324 -7.02 23.34 -21.45
C GLU A 324 -7.58 22.28 -20.49
N LYS A 325 -6.73 21.71 -19.62
CA LYS A 325 -7.18 20.73 -18.61
C LYS A 325 -8.18 21.36 -17.65
N ARG A 326 -7.91 22.57 -17.13
CA ARG A 326 -8.84 23.30 -16.25
C ARG A 326 -10.23 23.47 -16.89
N LYS A 327 -10.29 23.84 -18.17
CA LYS A 327 -11.57 23.98 -18.89
C LYS A 327 -12.37 22.67 -18.92
N ILE A 328 -11.70 21.56 -19.24
CA ILE A 328 -12.32 20.24 -19.33
C ILE A 328 -12.73 19.75 -17.94
N TYR A 329 -11.83 19.82 -16.96
CA TYR A 329 -12.05 19.35 -15.60
C TYR A 329 -13.17 20.14 -14.93
N ARG A 330 -13.25 21.46 -15.15
CA ARG A 330 -14.38 22.27 -14.65
C ARG A 330 -15.71 21.76 -15.18
N ALA A 331 -15.80 21.39 -16.46
CA ALA A 331 -17.03 20.83 -17.03
C ALA A 331 -17.38 19.46 -16.42
N ILE A 332 -16.38 18.60 -16.22
CA ILE A 332 -16.54 17.31 -15.54
C ILE A 332 -17.02 17.51 -14.11
N GLN A 333 -16.29 18.27 -13.30
CA GLN A 333 -16.62 18.54 -11.90
C GLN A 333 -18.03 19.15 -11.78
N SER A 334 -18.37 20.15 -12.60
CA SER A 334 -19.71 20.77 -12.57
C SER A 334 -20.85 19.79 -12.87
N THR A 335 -20.57 18.71 -13.61
CA THR A 335 -21.54 17.68 -13.99
C THR A 335 -21.59 16.51 -13.00
N HIS A 336 -20.45 16.17 -12.39
CA HIS A 336 -20.26 14.91 -11.66
C HIS A 336 -20.05 15.07 -10.16
N ILE A 337 -19.85 16.28 -9.62
CA ILE A 337 -19.47 16.47 -8.21
C ILE A 337 -20.41 15.80 -7.20
N HIS A 338 -21.72 15.77 -7.48
CA HIS A 338 -22.72 15.10 -6.63
C HIS A 338 -22.62 13.57 -6.65
N GLY A 339 -22.01 13.01 -7.69
CA GLY A 339 -21.71 11.59 -7.82
C GLY A 339 -20.27 11.23 -7.42
N SER A 340 -19.39 12.20 -7.18
CA SER A 340 -18.00 11.93 -6.78
C SER A 340 -17.93 11.40 -5.34
N PRO A 341 -17.23 10.29 -5.08
CA PRO A 341 -16.96 9.81 -3.72
C PRO A 341 -16.30 10.84 -2.80
N ASP A 342 -16.85 11.00 -1.60
CA ASP A 342 -16.31 11.85 -0.54
C ASP A 342 -16.19 11.08 0.79
N GLY A 343 -15.33 11.56 1.68
CA GLY A 343 -14.90 10.85 2.89
C GLY A 343 -13.69 9.95 2.64
N PRO A 344 -13.31 9.11 3.61
CA PRO A 344 -12.07 8.36 3.54
C PRO A 344 -12.20 7.13 2.66
N TRP A 345 -11.50 7.07 1.52
CA TRP A 345 -11.55 5.91 0.62
C TRP A 345 -10.27 5.66 -0.19
N PHE A 346 -10.02 4.39 -0.49
CA PHE A 346 -8.99 3.96 -1.43
C PHE A 346 -9.53 2.79 -2.26
N PHE A 347 -9.46 2.90 -3.59
CA PHE A 347 -9.89 1.84 -4.50
C PHE A 347 -8.72 1.08 -5.09
N ILE A 348 -8.87 -0.23 -5.20
CA ILE A 348 -8.09 -1.05 -6.12
C ILE A 348 -9.06 -1.65 -7.14
N VAL A 349 -8.79 -1.46 -8.43
CA VAL A 349 -9.64 -1.90 -9.53
C VAL A 349 -8.84 -2.82 -10.45
N ALA A 350 -9.34 -4.04 -10.67
CA ALA A 350 -8.83 -4.94 -11.70
C ALA A 350 -9.81 -4.92 -12.87
N ARG A 351 -9.33 -4.54 -14.05
CA ARG A 351 -10.15 -4.34 -15.24
C ARG A 351 -9.64 -5.18 -16.40
N ASN A 352 -10.55 -5.86 -17.08
CA ASN A 352 -10.33 -6.36 -18.43
C ASN A 352 -10.89 -5.35 -19.43
N GLN A 353 -10.16 -5.03 -20.49
CA GLN A 353 -10.66 -4.22 -21.61
C GLN A 353 -10.74 -5.11 -22.86
N PRO A 354 -11.86 -5.83 -23.07
CA PRO A 354 -11.96 -6.84 -24.14
C PRO A 354 -11.59 -6.27 -25.52
N SER A 355 -12.19 -5.15 -25.92
CA SER A 355 -11.91 -4.46 -27.18
C SER A 355 -10.46 -4.03 -27.39
N LYS A 356 -9.71 -3.77 -26.31
CA LYS A 356 -8.30 -3.36 -26.36
C LYS A 356 -7.32 -4.51 -26.11
N ARG A 357 -7.83 -5.69 -25.73
CA ARG A 357 -7.03 -6.83 -25.27
C ARG A 357 -6.00 -6.45 -24.21
N ALA A 358 -6.40 -5.56 -23.30
CA ALA A 358 -5.56 -5.04 -22.25
C ALA A 358 -6.14 -5.38 -20.88
N LEU A 359 -5.27 -5.73 -19.93
CA LEU A 359 -5.65 -5.92 -18.53
C LEU A 359 -5.05 -4.79 -17.71
N GLN A 360 -5.76 -4.33 -16.67
CA GLN A 360 -5.29 -3.23 -15.85
C GLN A 360 -5.52 -3.48 -14.37
N LEU A 361 -4.55 -3.04 -13.56
CA LEU A 361 -4.70 -2.87 -12.12
C LEU A 361 -4.53 -1.38 -11.81
N LEU A 362 -5.52 -0.78 -11.17
CA LEU A 362 -5.53 0.65 -10.82
C LEU A 362 -5.60 0.81 -9.32
N GLY A 363 -4.88 1.76 -8.76
CA GLY A 363 -5.08 2.25 -7.40
C GLY A 363 -5.48 3.72 -7.43
N ILE A 364 -6.60 4.07 -6.81
CA ILE A 364 -7.17 5.43 -6.82
C ILE A 364 -7.31 5.91 -5.37
N THR A 365 -6.66 7.02 -5.04
CA THR A 365 -6.63 7.60 -3.69
C THR A 365 -7.66 8.73 -3.54
N ASP A 366 -8.36 8.77 -2.40
CA ASP A 366 -9.25 9.90 -2.07
C ASP A 366 -8.49 11.23 -2.03
N THR A 367 -9.21 12.31 -2.35
CA THR A 367 -8.67 13.68 -2.45
C THR A 367 -8.07 14.22 -1.15
N SER A 368 -8.42 13.64 0.00
CA SER A 368 -7.95 14.05 1.33
C SER A 368 -6.91 13.09 1.93
N MET A 369 -6.48 12.07 1.18
CA MET A 369 -5.52 11.04 1.59
C MET A 369 -5.84 10.37 2.94
N LEU A 370 -7.10 10.07 3.21
CA LEU A 370 -7.55 9.61 4.53
C LEU A 370 -7.36 8.11 4.76
N ARG A 371 -6.91 7.36 3.74
CA ARG A 371 -6.65 5.93 3.82
C ARG A 371 -5.22 5.59 3.42
N PRO A 372 -4.58 4.61 4.09
CA PRO A 372 -3.24 4.20 3.74
C PRO A 372 -3.25 3.41 2.44
N GLN A 373 -2.25 3.69 1.62
CA GLN A 373 -1.97 3.00 0.37
C GLN A 373 -0.47 3.05 0.13
N VAL A 374 0.06 1.99 -0.47
CA VAL A 374 1.44 1.89 -0.93
C VAL A 374 1.41 1.26 -2.31
N PHE A 375 2.13 1.88 -3.23
CA PHE A 375 2.38 1.38 -4.57
C PHE A 375 3.82 0.87 -4.67
N ALA A 376 4.03 -0.16 -5.47
CA ALA A 376 5.34 -0.75 -5.68
C ALA A 376 5.51 -1.28 -7.11
N LEU A 377 6.74 -1.21 -7.61
CA LEU A 377 7.12 -1.74 -8.93
C LEU A 377 8.47 -2.47 -8.84
N GLN A 378 8.54 -3.68 -9.38
CA GLN A 378 9.77 -4.42 -9.60
C GLN A 378 9.92 -4.72 -11.09
N GLU A 379 11.04 -4.33 -11.68
CA GLU A 379 11.31 -4.50 -13.11
C GLU A 379 12.52 -5.40 -13.36
N GLY A 380 12.24 -6.62 -13.82
CA GLY A 380 13.23 -7.57 -14.32
C GLY A 380 12.68 -8.38 -15.50
N ALA A 381 13.10 -9.64 -15.63
CA ALA A 381 12.56 -10.55 -16.65
C ALA A 381 11.04 -10.76 -16.48
N VAL A 382 10.58 -10.82 -15.23
CA VAL A 382 9.18 -10.66 -14.86
C VAL A 382 9.03 -9.26 -14.30
N LYS A 383 8.10 -8.48 -14.84
CA LYS A 383 7.70 -7.19 -14.24
C LYS A 383 6.46 -7.42 -13.38
N ILE A 384 6.46 -6.85 -12.19
CA ILE A 384 5.34 -6.94 -11.25
C ILE A 384 5.06 -5.59 -10.61
N GLY A 385 3.80 -5.18 -10.66
CA GLY A 385 3.25 -4.03 -9.95
C GLY A 385 2.36 -4.51 -8.81
N VAL A 386 2.50 -3.89 -7.63
CA VAL A 386 1.72 -4.26 -6.44
C VAL A 386 1.17 -3.01 -5.77
N ILE A 387 -0.06 -3.10 -5.29
CA ILE A 387 -0.78 -2.06 -4.56
C ILE A 387 -1.27 -2.69 -3.26
N ALA A 388 -1.05 -2.07 -2.10
CA ALA A 388 -1.61 -2.57 -0.85
C ALA A 388 -1.88 -1.46 0.17
N SER A 389 -2.61 -1.77 1.23
CA SER A 389 -2.79 -0.87 2.37
C SER A 389 -1.48 -0.58 3.10
N GLU A 390 -0.60 -1.58 3.22
CA GLU A 390 0.65 -1.46 3.97
C GLU A 390 1.81 -2.12 3.22
N ARG A 391 3.02 -1.59 3.41
CA ARG A 391 4.22 -1.99 2.66
C ARG A 391 4.67 -3.43 2.95
N GLN A 392 4.55 -3.91 4.19
CA GLN A 392 4.92 -5.29 4.54
C GLN A 392 4.05 -6.32 3.82
N ALA A 393 2.78 -5.98 3.51
CA ALA A 393 1.91 -6.88 2.75
C ALA A 393 2.43 -7.07 1.32
N ILE A 394 2.97 -6.02 0.70
CA ILE A 394 3.66 -6.11 -0.59
C ILE A 394 4.90 -7.02 -0.45
N ASN A 395 5.73 -6.76 0.54
CA ASN A 395 6.97 -7.51 0.75
C ASN A 395 6.72 -8.99 1.07
N ALA A 396 5.62 -9.32 1.74
CA ALA A 396 5.21 -10.69 2.01
C ALA A 396 4.96 -11.49 0.72
N MET A 397 4.25 -10.88 -0.24
CA MET A 397 3.98 -11.50 -1.54
C MET A 397 5.26 -11.65 -2.37
N LEU A 398 6.03 -10.56 -2.49
CA LEU A 398 7.29 -10.57 -3.25
C LEU A 398 8.30 -11.55 -2.65
N ALA A 399 8.39 -11.64 -1.32
CA ALA A 399 9.24 -12.62 -0.66
C ALA A 399 8.86 -14.05 -0.99
N ARG A 400 7.57 -14.38 -1.03
CA ARG A 400 7.11 -15.72 -1.39
C ARG A 400 7.42 -16.04 -2.85
N LEU A 401 7.16 -15.10 -3.77
CA LEU A 401 7.51 -15.25 -5.19
C LEU A 401 9.02 -15.44 -5.38
N ALA A 402 9.84 -14.67 -4.66
CA ALA A 402 11.29 -14.77 -4.75
C ALA A 402 11.82 -16.10 -4.20
N ASN A 403 11.29 -16.56 -3.06
CA ASN A 403 11.67 -17.84 -2.47
C ASN A 403 11.34 -19.03 -3.39
N ASP A 404 10.25 -18.93 -4.16
CA ASP A 404 9.86 -19.94 -5.16
C ASP A 404 10.52 -19.72 -6.54
N GLY A 405 11.48 -18.77 -6.63
CA GLY A 405 12.28 -18.50 -7.83
C GLY A 405 11.52 -17.85 -8.99
N LYS A 406 10.34 -17.27 -8.74
CA LYS A 406 9.49 -16.64 -9.77
C LYS A 406 9.95 -15.23 -10.12
N ILE A 407 10.53 -14.53 -9.15
CA ILE A 407 11.11 -13.20 -9.28
C ILE A 407 12.47 -13.18 -8.58
N PRO A 408 13.37 -12.24 -8.91
CA PRO A 408 14.74 -12.30 -8.43
C PRO A 408 14.96 -11.76 -7.01
N ALA A 409 14.04 -10.97 -6.45
CA ALA A 409 14.22 -10.33 -5.14
C ALA A 409 12.91 -10.15 -4.38
N ARG A 410 13.00 -10.09 -3.05
CA ARG A 410 11.85 -9.93 -2.15
C ARG A 410 11.36 -8.49 -1.94
N TYR A 411 12.11 -7.52 -2.45
CA TYR A 411 11.79 -6.11 -2.35
C TYR A 411 11.52 -5.56 -3.75
N ALA A 412 10.57 -4.64 -3.86
CA ALA A 412 10.36 -3.87 -5.07
C ALA A 412 11.52 -2.89 -5.28
N ASP A 413 11.67 -2.41 -6.51
CA ASP A 413 12.70 -1.44 -6.87
C ASP A 413 12.33 -0.03 -6.43
N VAL A 414 11.02 0.28 -6.46
CA VAL A 414 10.47 1.57 -6.07
C VAL A 414 9.21 1.32 -5.25
N TYR A 415 9.06 2.10 -4.18
CA TYR A 415 7.85 2.20 -3.36
C TYR A 415 7.44 3.68 -3.28
N TRP A 416 6.14 3.96 -3.28
CA TRP A 416 5.65 5.32 -3.10
C TRP A 416 4.22 5.33 -2.56
N ASN A 417 3.83 6.48 -2.01
CA ASN A 417 2.45 6.80 -1.68
C ASN A 417 1.97 7.88 -2.67
N ALA A 418 0.69 7.83 -3.04
CA ALA A 418 0.05 8.83 -3.90
C ALA A 418 -0.69 9.93 -3.13
N ARG A 419 -0.78 11.14 -3.69
CA ARG A 419 -1.65 12.22 -3.18
C ARG A 419 -2.88 12.37 -4.04
N GLY A 420 -4.06 12.11 -3.47
CA GLY A 420 -5.34 12.18 -4.17
C GLY A 420 -5.58 13.54 -4.83
N GLY A 421 -6.08 13.53 -6.06
CA GLY A 421 -6.44 14.75 -6.79
C GLY A 421 -5.28 15.69 -7.13
N SER A 422 -4.02 15.27 -6.93
CA SER A 422 -2.85 16.12 -7.14
C SER A 422 -2.67 16.55 -8.61
N TYR A 423 -2.07 17.72 -8.85
CA TYR A 423 -1.68 18.16 -10.20
C TYR A 423 -0.44 17.43 -10.73
N THR A 424 0.26 16.67 -9.87
CA THR A 424 1.50 15.97 -10.22
C THR A 424 1.26 14.58 -10.77
N ASP A 425 0.43 13.78 -10.09
CA ASP A 425 0.14 12.39 -10.45
C ASP A 425 -1.36 12.04 -10.40
N GLY A 426 -2.20 12.95 -9.89
CA GLY A 426 -3.64 12.74 -9.76
C GLY A 426 -4.06 11.82 -8.62
N GLY A 427 -3.11 11.26 -7.87
CA GLY A 427 -3.37 10.27 -6.83
C GLY A 427 -3.67 8.87 -7.37
N VAL A 428 -3.35 8.61 -8.63
CA VAL A 428 -3.72 7.39 -9.34
C VAL A 428 -2.54 6.78 -10.08
N PHE A 429 -2.37 5.48 -9.95
CA PHE A 429 -1.41 4.71 -10.73
C PHE A 429 -2.07 3.50 -11.39
N ILE A 430 -1.74 3.28 -12.65
CA ILE A 430 -2.35 2.33 -13.57
C ILE A 430 -1.25 1.39 -14.08
N PHE A 431 -1.37 0.12 -13.71
CA PHE A 431 -0.52 -0.97 -14.19
C PHE A 431 -1.24 -1.66 -15.35
N SER A 432 -0.85 -1.33 -16.58
CA SER A 432 -1.40 -1.93 -17.81
C SER A 432 -0.57 -3.12 -18.27
N LEU A 433 -1.23 -4.24 -18.53
CA LEU A 433 -0.70 -5.41 -19.23
C LEU A 433 -1.24 -5.40 -20.65
N GLU A 434 -0.34 -5.25 -21.62
CA GLU A 434 -0.67 -5.10 -23.04
C GLU A 434 0.19 -6.04 -23.89
N ASP A 435 -0.33 -6.48 -25.04
CA ASP A 435 0.43 -7.30 -25.99
C ASP A 435 1.57 -6.48 -26.60
N GLY A 436 2.82 -6.88 -26.35
CA GLY A 436 4.03 -6.28 -26.91
C GLY A 436 4.79 -7.23 -27.85
N PRO A 437 5.89 -6.76 -28.49
CA PRO A 437 6.65 -7.54 -29.47
C PRO A 437 7.26 -8.83 -28.90
N ALA A 438 7.54 -8.85 -27.60
CA ALA A 438 8.16 -9.98 -26.89
C ALA A 438 7.17 -10.75 -25.98
N GLY A 439 5.86 -10.50 -26.11
CA GLY A 439 4.82 -11.03 -25.23
C GLY A 439 4.15 -9.92 -24.42
N ILE A 440 3.51 -10.27 -23.30
CA ILE A 440 2.80 -9.31 -22.46
C ILE A 440 3.80 -8.38 -21.77
N GLU A 441 3.61 -7.07 -21.94
CA GLU A 441 4.41 -6.03 -21.28
C GLU A 441 3.61 -5.36 -20.16
N LEU A 442 4.30 -4.96 -19.09
CA LEU A 442 3.73 -4.19 -17.99
C LEU A 442 4.24 -2.75 -18.04
N VAL A 443 3.30 -1.79 -18.14
CA VAL A 443 3.58 -0.35 -18.11
C VAL A 443 2.82 0.28 -16.94
N CYS A 444 3.54 1.04 -16.09
CA CYS A 444 2.94 1.77 -14.98
C CYS A 444 2.85 3.26 -15.33
N LYS A 445 1.64 3.84 -15.29
CA LYS A 445 1.39 5.27 -15.58
C LYS A 445 0.62 5.95 -14.45
N ASP A 446 0.87 7.24 -14.25
CA ASP A 446 0.01 8.08 -13.42
C ASP A 446 -1.28 8.51 -14.15
N LYS A 447 -2.15 9.30 -13.50
CA LYS A 447 -3.40 9.84 -14.09
C LYS A 447 -3.17 10.60 -15.40
N PHE A 448 -2.02 11.26 -15.55
CA PHE A 448 -1.69 12.13 -16.67
C PHE A 448 -0.90 11.41 -17.77
N GLY A 449 -0.60 10.12 -17.59
CA GLY A 449 0.12 9.28 -18.54
C GLY A 449 1.64 9.31 -18.38
N THR A 450 2.17 9.92 -17.32
CA THR A 450 3.61 9.88 -17.01
C THR A 450 3.97 8.48 -16.55
N GLU A 451 5.00 7.90 -17.17
CA GLU A 451 5.44 6.55 -16.82
C GLU A 451 6.29 6.52 -15.56
N VAL A 452 6.06 5.50 -14.72
CA VAL A 452 6.86 5.19 -13.54
C VAL A 452 7.74 4.00 -13.87
N HIS A 453 9.04 4.16 -13.67
CA HIS A 453 10.04 3.11 -13.91
C HIS A 453 11.01 2.99 -12.75
N SER A 454 11.62 1.82 -12.65
CA SER A 454 12.81 1.62 -11.84
C SER A 454 14.02 2.34 -12.47
N PRO A 455 15.07 2.65 -11.67
CA PRO A 455 16.30 3.23 -12.22
C PRO A 455 16.89 2.37 -13.35
N PRO A 456 17.25 2.96 -14.50
CA PRO A 456 17.79 2.23 -15.64
C PRO A 456 19.24 1.76 -15.39
N GLY A 457 19.70 0.78 -16.18
CA GLY A 457 21.11 0.36 -16.20
C GLY A 457 21.55 -0.51 -15.02
N GLN A 458 20.62 -0.98 -14.20
CA GLN A 458 20.89 -1.87 -13.08
C GLN A 458 20.20 -3.23 -13.24
N SER A 459 20.84 -4.29 -12.77
CA SER A 459 20.32 -5.66 -12.82
C SER A 459 20.19 -6.29 -11.42
N PHE A 460 19.36 -7.33 -11.34
CA PHE A 460 19.28 -8.19 -10.16
C PHE A 460 20.42 -9.20 -10.12
N LEU A 461 20.67 -9.73 -8.91
CA LEU A 461 21.51 -10.91 -8.71
C LEU A 461 20.96 -12.09 -9.54
N GLU A 462 21.76 -12.62 -10.46
CA GLU A 462 21.39 -13.79 -11.25
C GLU A 462 21.17 -15.01 -10.34
N SER A 463 20.00 -15.64 -10.47
CA SER A 463 19.66 -16.83 -9.70
C SER A 463 20.64 -17.97 -9.99
N GLY A 464 21.30 -18.50 -8.96
CA GLY A 464 22.27 -19.58 -9.08
C GLY A 464 23.74 -19.15 -9.16
N VAL A 465 24.03 -17.84 -9.17
CA VAL A 465 25.40 -17.36 -8.92
C VAL A 465 25.70 -17.54 -7.43
N GLY A 466 26.26 -18.69 -7.08
CA GLY A 466 26.85 -18.91 -5.76
C GLY A 466 27.95 -17.87 -5.48
N SER A 467 28.26 -17.67 -4.20
CA SER A 467 29.38 -16.81 -3.83
C SER A 467 30.66 -17.26 -4.52
N ILE A 468 31.42 -16.29 -5.01
CA ILE A 468 32.75 -16.53 -5.55
C ILE A 468 33.73 -16.36 -4.39
N ALA A 469 34.69 -17.28 -4.28
CA ALA A 469 35.76 -17.18 -3.27
C ALA A 469 36.46 -15.82 -3.38
N LEU A 470 36.50 -15.10 -2.25
CA LEU A 470 37.17 -13.80 -2.19
C LEU A 470 38.67 -13.96 -2.38
N ASN A 471 39.30 -12.91 -2.91
CA ASN A 471 40.76 -12.85 -2.87
C ASN A 471 41.23 -12.77 -1.40
N ALA A 472 42.41 -13.31 -1.11
CA ALA A 472 42.93 -13.37 0.26
C ALA A 472 43.12 -11.99 0.91
N SER A 473 43.29 -10.94 0.09
CA SER A 473 43.48 -9.56 0.53
C SER A 473 42.21 -8.97 1.19
N VAL A 474 41.04 -9.16 0.58
CA VAL A 474 39.75 -8.68 1.12
C VAL A 474 39.43 -9.39 2.43
N THR A 475 39.58 -10.72 2.45
CA THR A 475 39.38 -11.52 3.66
C THR A 475 40.32 -11.07 4.80
N LEU A 476 41.62 -10.87 4.51
CA LEU A 476 42.58 -10.41 5.51
C LEU A 476 42.22 -8.99 6.01
N GLN A 477 41.81 -8.11 5.12
CA GLN A 477 41.46 -6.74 5.48
C GLN A 477 40.20 -6.67 6.34
N LEU A 478 39.17 -7.46 6.03
CA LEU A 478 37.97 -7.56 6.87
C LEU A 478 38.31 -8.05 8.28
N ARG A 479 39.23 -9.02 8.41
CA ARG A 479 39.73 -9.49 9.71
C ARG A 479 40.53 -8.42 10.45
N ASN A 480 41.31 -7.60 9.74
CA ASN A 480 42.04 -6.49 10.34
C ASN A 480 41.08 -5.39 10.84
N LEU A 481 40.10 -5.01 10.04
CA LEU A 481 39.09 -4.02 10.40
C LEU A 481 38.23 -4.49 11.57
N ARG A 482 37.91 -5.79 11.64
CA ARG A 482 37.27 -6.41 12.80
C ARG A 482 38.04 -6.14 14.10
N ASN A 483 39.37 -6.17 14.08
CA ASN A 483 40.16 -5.91 15.29
C ASN A 483 40.06 -4.45 15.77
N MET A 484 39.64 -3.52 14.89
CA MET A 484 39.41 -2.11 15.25
C MET A 484 38.02 -1.88 15.87
N GLN A 485 37.09 -2.82 15.70
CA GLN A 485 35.72 -2.77 16.25
C GLN A 485 34.92 -1.49 15.87
N ASP A 486 35.22 -0.88 14.72
CA ASP A 486 34.48 0.26 14.17
C ASP A 486 33.77 -0.15 12.86
N PRO A 487 32.44 -0.37 12.91
CA PRO A 487 31.63 -0.71 11.73
C PRO A 487 31.70 0.33 10.60
N SER A 488 31.99 1.60 10.91
CA SER A 488 32.06 2.68 9.92
C SER A 488 33.23 2.46 8.95
N LEU A 489 34.36 1.95 9.46
CA LEU A 489 35.52 1.62 8.64
C LEU A 489 35.24 0.47 7.68
N VAL A 490 34.44 -0.52 8.12
CA VAL A 490 33.97 -1.61 7.23
C VAL A 490 33.08 -1.06 6.14
N TYR A 491 32.12 -0.22 6.50
CA TYR A 491 31.23 0.42 5.53
C TYR A 491 32.01 1.22 4.48
N ASP A 492 32.97 2.06 4.90
CA ASP A 492 33.80 2.84 3.99
C ASP A 492 34.71 2.00 3.10
N TYR A 493 35.22 0.88 3.62
CA TYR A 493 36.00 -0.08 2.85
C TYR A 493 35.15 -0.83 1.82
N LEU A 494 33.94 -1.27 2.22
CA LEU A 494 33.11 -2.14 1.41
C LEU A 494 32.30 -1.41 0.33
N ARG A 495 31.83 -0.19 0.56
CA ARG A 495 30.99 0.52 -0.44
C ARG A 495 31.63 0.65 -1.83
N PRO A 496 32.92 1.02 -2.02
CA PRO A 496 33.51 1.05 -3.36
C PRO A 496 33.70 -0.36 -3.95
N ILE A 497 34.03 -1.34 -3.11
CA ILE A 497 34.24 -2.75 -3.49
C ILE A 497 32.94 -3.37 -3.98
N ILE A 498 31.82 -3.07 -3.32
CA ILE A 498 30.48 -3.49 -3.74
C ILE A 498 30.10 -2.78 -5.03
N ARG A 499 30.30 -1.46 -5.15
CA ARG A 499 30.01 -0.71 -6.38
C ARG A 499 30.66 -1.35 -7.60
N ASP A 500 31.98 -1.52 -7.55
CA ASP A 500 32.81 -1.99 -8.67
C ASP A 500 32.77 -3.51 -8.84
N GLY A 501 32.40 -4.23 -7.77
CA GLY A 501 32.32 -5.68 -7.75
C GLY A 501 31.16 -6.26 -8.56
N GLY A 502 31.42 -7.41 -9.15
CA GLY A 502 30.38 -8.26 -9.71
C GLY A 502 29.42 -8.81 -8.65
N GLN A 503 28.32 -9.38 -9.10
CA GLN A 503 27.23 -9.88 -8.25
C GLN A 503 27.69 -11.03 -7.31
N GLY A 504 28.31 -12.08 -7.85
CA GLY A 504 28.81 -13.21 -7.04
C GLY A 504 29.94 -12.84 -6.08
N PHE A 505 30.75 -11.84 -6.44
CA PHE A 505 31.77 -11.29 -5.55
C PHE A 505 31.14 -10.49 -4.40
N THR A 506 30.11 -9.70 -4.69
CA THR A 506 29.34 -8.98 -3.65
C THR A 506 28.71 -9.95 -2.66
N ALA A 507 28.11 -11.04 -3.14
CA ALA A 507 27.60 -12.11 -2.28
C ALA A 507 28.71 -12.72 -1.40
N GLY A 508 29.87 -13.02 -1.98
CA GLY A 508 31.03 -13.53 -1.24
C GLY A 508 31.53 -12.57 -0.16
N VAL A 509 31.52 -11.25 -0.40
CA VAL A 509 31.90 -10.23 0.60
C VAL A 509 30.96 -10.28 1.80
N VAL A 510 29.64 -10.36 1.54
CA VAL A 510 28.63 -10.43 2.60
C VAL A 510 28.75 -11.74 3.38
N GLU A 511 29.02 -12.86 2.71
CA GLU A 511 29.23 -14.15 3.36
C GLU A 511 30.50 -14.18 4.22
N GLU A 512 31.60 -13.54 3.80
CA GLU A 512 32.80 -13.44 4.66
C GLU A 512 32.50 -12.59 5.90
N LEU A 513 31.76 -11.48 5.76
CA LEU A 513 31.34 -10.67 6.89
C LEU A 513 30.46 -11.46 7.86
N GLU A 514 29.52 -12.26 7.35
CA GLU A 514 28.72 -13.22 8.15
C GLU A 514 29.63 -14.26 8.85
N GLY A 515 30.65 -14.77 8.14
CA GLY A 515 31.61 -15.73 8.65
C GLY A 515 32.39 -15.23 9.88
N LEU A 516 32.66 -13.91 9.97
CA LEU A 516 33.32 -13.30 11.12
C LEU A 516 32.53 -13.44 12.43
N ALA A 517 31.20 -13.61 12.36
CA ALA A 517 30.38 -13.82 13.55
C ALA A 517 30.55 -15.23 14.15
N ARG A 518 30.88 -16.23 13.31
CA ARG A 518 30.90 -17.65 13.69
C ARG A 518 32.19 -18.09 14.40
N ALA A 519 33.24 -17.29 14.38
CA ALA A 519 34.56 -17.68 14.85
C ALA A 519 34.70 -17.72 16.39
N ASP A 520 33.94 -16.88 17.12
CA ASP A 520 34.23 -16.58 18.53
C ASP A 520 33.03 -15.98 19.32
N GLY A 521 31.88 -15.67 18.69
CA GLY A 521 30.67 -15.19 19.37
C GLY A 521 30.75 -13.78 20.00
N GLU A 522 31.95 -13.28 20.31
CA GLU A 522 32.15 -11.90 20.77
C GLU A 522 32.03 -10.88 19.63
N ASN A 523 32.21 -11.31 18.38
CA ASN A 523 32.15 -10.45 17.19
C ASN A 523 30.72 -10.18 16.66
N PHE A 524 29.69 -10.81 17.23
CA PHE A 524 28.30 -10.59 16.81
C PHE A 524 27.87 -9.11 16.76
N PRO A 525 28.16 -8.25 17.77
CA PRO A 525 27.72 -6.86 17.71
C PRO A 525 28.32 -6.12 16.53
N PHE A 526 29.63 -6.29 16.31
CA PHE A 526 30.35 -5.67 15.21
C PHE A 526 29.82 -6.10 13.84
N VAL A 527 29.56 -7.40 13.65
CA VAL A 527 29.04 -7.92 12.37
C VAL A 527 27.61 -7.43 12.13
N ILE A 528 26.74 -7.47 13.14
CA ILE A 528 25.38 -6.94 13.06
C ILE A 528 25.44 -5.46 12.67
N ASP A 529 26.18 -4.64 13.41
CA ASP A 529 26.24 -3.19 13.17
C ASP A 529 26.85 -2.88 11.78
N SER A 530 27.81 -3.67 11.29
CA SER A 530 28.40 -3.53 9.95
C SER A 530 27.41 -3.86 8.83
N LEU A 531 26.66 -4.96 8.98
CA LEU A 531 25.59 -5.33 8.04
C LEU A 531 24.44 -4.32 8.07
N THR A 532 24.09 -3.81 9.26
CA THR A 532 23.06 -2.79 9.45
C THR A 532 23.44 -1.49 8.72
N LEU A 533 24.70 -1.04 8.79
CA LEU A 533 25.14 0.12 8.01
C LEU A 533 24.99 -0.07 6.50
N LEU A 534 25.34 -1.25 5.96
CA LEU A 534 25.14 -1.57 4.54
C LEU A 534 23.67 -1.62 4.14
N TYR A 535 22.80 -2.07 5.05
CA TYR A 535 21.37 -2.15 4.85
C TYR A 535 20.69 -0.76 4.89
N ASP A 536 21.04 0.06 5.89
CA ASP A 536 20.40 1.34 6.16
C ASP A 536 20.90 2.50 5.28
N ARG A 537 22.19 2.53 4.95
CA ARG A 537 22.77 3.67 4.23
C ARG A 537 22.42 3.65 2.75
N ILE A 538 22.28 4.85 2.17
CA ILE A 538 22.22 5.05 0.73
C ILE A 538 23.64 5.26 0.22
N TYR A 539 24.06 4.49 -0.78
CA TYR A 539 25.37 4.59 -1.44
C TYR A 539 25.30 4.07 -2.86
N ASP A 540 26.35 4.33 -3.64
CA ASP A 540 26.46 3.90 -5.02
C ASP A 540 26.53 2.38 -5.14
N THR A 541 25.51 1.81 -5.79
CA THR A 541 25.36 0.36 -5.97
C THR A 541 25.97 -0.13 -7.29
N GLY A 542 26.48 0.76 -8.13
CA GLY A 542 26.98 0.45 -9.46
C GLY A 542 25.91 -0.18 -10.34
N SER A 543 26.24 -1.30 -10.98
CA SER A 543 25.33 -2.05 -11.86
C SER A 543 24.22 -2.84 -11.15
N LYS A 544 24.16 -2.82 -9.81
CA LYS A 544 23.28 -3.70 -9.03
C LYS A 544 22.08 -2.92 -8.52
N LYS A 545 20.87 -3.47 -8.65
CA LYS A 545 19.68 -2.87 -8.05
C LYS A 545 19.79 -2.88 -6.52
N ARG A 546 19.39 -1.78 -5.85
CA ARG A 546 19.36 -1.70 -4.38
C ARG A 546 18.44 -2.76 -3.77
N SER A 547 17.31 -3.07 -4.40
CA SER A 547 16.39 -4.14 -3.97
C SER A 547 17.06 -5.51 -3.87
N ALA A 548 17.99 -5.82 -4.78
CA ALA A 548 18.78 -7.05 -4.77
C ALA A 548 19.78 -7.08 -3.59
N LEU A 549 20.44 -5.94 -3.32
CA LEU A 549 21.35 -5.82 -2.18
C LEU A 549 20.60 -5.89 -0.84
N LEU A 550 19.44 -5.23 -0.72
CA LEU A 550 18.60 -5.31 0.48
C LEU A 550 18.13 -6.75 0.74
N HIS A 551 17.78 -7.49 -0.31
CA HIS A 551 17.48 -8.92 -0.18
C HIS A 551 18.68 -9.69 0.41
N LEU A 552 19.88 -9.49 -0.16
CA LEU A 552 21.11 -10.13 0.31
C LEU A 552 21.45 -9.78 1.77
N TYR A 553 21.38 -8.50 2.14
CA TYR A 553 21.68 -8.05 3.50
C TYR A 553 20.65 -8.53 4.52
N THR A 554 19.37 -8.54 4.14
CA THR A 554 18.31 -9.06 5.01
C THR A 554 18.54 -10.53 5.33
N ASP A 555 18.88 -11.33 4.32
CA ASP A 555 19.15 -12.75 4.51
C ASP A 555 20.42 -12.97 5.36
N ALA A 556 21.47 -12.18 5.16
CA ALA A 556 22.69 -12.23 5.97
C ALA A 556 22.43 -11.83 7.44
N LEU A 557 21.67 -10.75 7.67
CA LEU A 557 21.25 -10.33 9.02
C LEU A 557 20.42 -11.42 9.70
N ASN A 558 19.39 -11.95 9.01
CA ASN A 558 18.53 -13.00 9.56
C ASN A 558 19.30 -14.28 9.91
N ARG A 559 20.24 -14.71 9.06
CA ARG A 559 21.14 -15.85 9.37
C ARG A 559 22.06 -15.55 10.55
N THR A 560 22.63 -14.35 10.60
CA THR A 560 23.48 -13.90 11.71
C THR A 560 22.71 -13.94 13.03
N PHE A 561 21.52 -13.34 13.10
CA PHE A 561 20.67 -13.40 14.29
C PHE A 561 20.30 -14.83 14.65
N SER A 562 19.87 -15.63 13.67
CA SER A 562 19.43 -17.02 13.91
C SER A 562 20.56 -17.94 14.39
N SER A 563 21.82 -17.61 14.07
CA SER A 563 23.00 -18.36 14.51
C SER A 563 23.31 -18.18 16.00
N ILE A 564 22.75 -17.14 16.66
CA ILE A 564 22.88 -16.96 18.11
C ILE A 564 22.08 -18.10 18.79
N PRO A 565 22.70 -18.92 19.66
CA PRO A 565 21.97 -20.01 20.30
C PRO A 565 20.87 -19.49 21.23
N LEU A 566 19.75 -20.22 21.27
CA LEU A 566 18.59 -19.86 22.09
C LEU A 566 18.95 -19.92 23.59
N LEU A 567 18.44 -18.95 24.36
CA LEU A 567 18.57 -18.90 25.82
C LEU A 567 20.02 -18.90 26.35
N THR A 568 20.98 -18.46 25.52
CA THR A 568 22.39 -18.41 25.92
C THR A 568 22.62 -17.46 27.10
N ARG A 569 23.48 -17.86 28.04
CA ARG A 569 23.95 -17.07 29.18
C ARG A 569 25.44 -16.78 29.06
N GLY A 570 25.89 -15.61 29.51
CA GLY A 570 27.31 -15.23 29.52
C GLY A 570 27.84 -14.66 28.20
N LEU A 571 27.05 -14.64 27.13
CA LEU A 571 27.36 -13.91 25.90
C LEU A 571 26.77 -12.49 25.92
N PRO A 572 27.27 -11.57 25.07
CA PRO A 572 26.66 -10.23 24.92
C PRO A 572 25.20 -10.28 24.43
N PHE A 573 24.73 -11.42 23.91
CA PHE A 573 23.36 -11.62 23.44
C PHE A 573 22.68 -12.82 24.11
N THR A 574 21.37 -12.72 24.26
CA THR A 574 20.47 -13.85 24.48
C THR A 574 19.42 -13.82 23.39
N ARG A 575 19.21 -14.94 22.67
CA ARG A 575 18.12 -15.05 21.67
C ARG A 575 16.90 -15.78 22.23
N VAL A 576 15.71 -15.31 21.87
CA VAL A 576 14.42 -15.96 22.15
C VAL A 576 13.54 -15.93 20.90
N ASP A 577 12.73 -16.96 20.73
CA ASP A 577 11.67 -17.04 19.73
C ASP A 577 10.30 -17.26 20.40
N TRP A 578 9.26 -17.45 19.58
CA TRP A 578 7.90 -17.70 20.05
C TRP A 578 7.74 -18.95 20.94
N ALA A 579 8.49 -20.02 20.64
CA ALA A 579 8.42 -21.28 21.37
C ALA A 579 9.00 -21.14 22.78
N TYR A 580 10.08 -20.35 22.93
CA TYR A 580 10.75 -20.09 24.20
C TYR A 580 10.35 -18.78 24.88
N LYS A 581 9.26 -18.13 24.44
CA LYS A 581 8.80 -16.84 24.99
C LYS A 581 8.59 -16.85 26.50
N ASN A 582 8.24 -17.99 27.09
CA ASN A 582 7.98 -18.09 28.54
C ASN A 582 9.26 -18.30 29.37
N ASN A 583 10.40 -18.48 28.71
CA ASN A 583 11.72 -18.67 29.33
C ASN A 583 12.50 -17.37 29.49
N LEU A 584 11.85 -16.22 29.33
CA LEU A 584 12.46 -14.90 29.49
C LEU A 584 13.01 -14.71 30.91
N THR A 585 14.33 -14.61 31.04
CA THR A 585 15.02 -14.30 32.30
C THR A 585 15.49 -12.85 32.33
N THR A 586 16.00 -12.38 33.47
CA THR A 586 16.74 -11.12 33.54
C THR A 586 18.08 -11.23 32.79
N PRO A 587 18.66 -10.11 32.30
CA PRO A 587 19.99 -10.12 31.71
C PRO A 587 21.04 -10.58 32.74
N SER A 588 22.01 -11.35 32.26
CA SER A 588 23.10 -11.92 33.07
C SER A 588 24.24 -10.94 33.33
N GLN A 589 24.37 -9.90 32.49
CA GLN A 589 25.37 -8.85 32.62
C GLN A 589 24.81 -7.49 32.14
N PRO A 590 25.31 -6.36 32.67
CA PRO A 590 24.94 -5.03 32.17
C PRO A 590 25.22 -4.89 30.68
N GLY A 591 24.32 -4.25 29.94
CA GLY A 591 24.47 -4.03 28.50
C GLY A 591 24.19 -5.24 27.60
N GLN A 592 23.86 -6.40 28.16
CA GLN A 592 23.44 -7.56 27.38
C GLN A 592 22.18 -7.26 26.55
N ALA A 593 22.17 -7.66 25.29
CA ALA A 593 21.05 -7.47 24.38
C ALA A 593 20.16 -8.71 24.27
N LEU A 594 18.84 -8.49 24.25
CA LEU A 594 17.86 -9.54 23.94
C LEU A 594 17.56 -9.49 22.44
N VAL A 595 17.84 -10.59 21.74
CA VAL A 595 17.51 -10.77 20.33
C VAL A 595 16.20 -11.57 20.26
N VAL A 596 15.19 -11.03 19.59
CA VAL A 596 13.87 -11.65 19.50
C VAL A 596 13.58 -11.98 18.05
N ASP A 597 13.43 -13.27 17.76
CA ASP A 597 12.85 -13.73 16.51
C ASP A 597 11.35 -13.46 16.54
N SER A 598 10.91 -12.47 15.78
CA SER A 598 9.54 -11.98 15.79
C SER A 598 8.62 -12.78 14.86
N LEU A 599 9.18 -13.74 14.11
CA LEU A 599 8.52 -14.43 13.00
C LEU A 599 7.13 -14.98 13.35
N ASP A 600 7.05 -15.70 14.48
CA ASP A 600 5.86 -16.41 14.94
C ASP A 600 5.11 -15.67 16.05
N PHE A 601 5.57 -14.48 16.43
CA PHE A 601 4.83 -13.64 17.37
C PHE A 601 3.59 -13.05 16.68
N PRO A 602 2.41 -13.05 17.36
CA PRO A 602 1.23 -12.34 16.87
C PRO A 602 1.52 -10.86 16.62
N VAL A 603 0.95 -10.32 15.53
CA VAL A 603 1.11 -8.92 15.14
C VAL A 603 0.43 -7.95 16.12
N GLU A 604 -0.62 -8.40 16.80
CA GLU A 604 -1.37 -7.68 17.84
C GLU A 604 -2.03 -8.66 18.82
N GLY A 605 -2.67 -8.15 19.89
CA GLY A 605 -3.29 -8.95 20.95
C GLY A 605 -2.42 -9.15 22.19
N ASP A 606 -2.92 -9.94 23.15
CA ASP A 606 -2.33 -10.08 24.49
C ASP A 606 -0.96 -10.79 24.50
N ASP A 607 -0.75 -11.71 23.55
CA ASP A 607 0.52 -12.43 23.36
C ASP A 607 1.42 -11.79 22.29
N SER A 608 1.11 -10.58 21.83
CA SER A 608 1.85 -9.92 20.76
C SER A 608 3.31 -9.60 21.10
N LEU A 609 4.11 -9.38 20.06
CA LEU A 609 5.49 -8.91 20.19
C LEU A 609 5.58 -7.64 21.05
N ALA A 610 4.65 -6.68 20.90
CA ALA A 610 4.62 -5.46 21.69
C ALA A 610 4.50 -5.74 23.20
N ARG A 611 3.60 -6.65 23.60
CA ARG A 611 3.44 -7.07 25.00
C ARG A 611 4.68 -7.80 25.51
N TYR A 612 5.31 -8.61 24.66
CA TYR A 612 6.58 -9.26 24.97
C TYR A 612 7.70 -8.26 25.23
N VAL A 613 7.84 -7.23 24.40
CA VAL A 613 8.82 -6.13 24.56
C VAL A 613 8.63 -5.41 25.91
N ALA A 614 7.38 -5.07 26.27
CA ALA A 614 7.10 -4.45 27.56
C ALA A 614 7.48 -5.36 28.75
N ARG A 615 7.22 -6.66 28.64
CA ARG A 615 7.63 -7.66 29.64
C ARG A 615 9.16 -7.79 29.73
N ALA A 616 9.87 -7.76 28.60
CA ALA A 616 11.33 -7.79 28.57
C ALA A 616 11.93 -6.57 29.28
N TYR A 617 11.38 -5.37 29.04
CA TYR A 617 11.80 -4.18 29.76
C TYR A 617 11.54 -4.29 31.27
N ALA A 618 10.39 -4.81 31.69
CA ALA A 618 10.08 -5.07 33.10
C ALA A 618 11.07 -6.06 33.75
N GLN A 619 11.61 -7.00 32.97
CA GLN A 619 12.68 -7.93 33.35
C GLN A 619 14.09 -7.33 33.21
N ARG A 620 14.20 -6.00 33.17
CA ARG A 620 15.46 -5.22 33.14
C ARG A 620 16.26 -5.31 31.83
N TRP A 621 15.69 -5.82 30.75
CA TRP A 621 16.34 -5.71 29.44
C TRP A 621 16.31 -4.27 28.93
N LYS A 622 17.48 -3.78 28.50
CA LYS A 622 17.70 -2.39 28.09
C LYS A 622 18.10 -2.22 26.63
N ARG A 623 18.52 -3.29 25.97
CA ARG A 623 18.81 -3.33 24.52
C ARG A 623 18.04 -4.50 23.91
N LEU A 624 17.12 -4.20 23.01
CA LEU A 624 16.27 -5.18 22.34
C LEU A 624 16.50 -5.12 20.83
N LEU A 625 16.82 -6.26 20.21
CA LEU A 625 16.95 -6.39 18.76
C LEU A 625 15.83 -7.30 18.26
N LEU A 626 14.90 -6.75 17.47
CA LEU A 626 13.73 -7.47 16.96
C LEU A 626 13.93 -7.72 15.46
N TYR A 627 13.98 -8.98 15.02
CA TYR A 627 14.14 -9.33 13.60
C TYR A 627 12.99 -10.22 13.12
N ASN A 628 12.88 -10.40 11.80
CA ASN A 628 11.71 -11.02 11.15
C ASN A 628 10.40 -10.28 11.44
N ILE A 629 10.44 -8.95 11.51
CA ILE A 629 9.24 -8.13 11.70
C ILE A 629 8.38 -8.20 10.43
N ARG A 630 7.06 -8.34 10.62
CA ARG A 630 6.07 -8.52 9.56
C ARG A 630 4.85 -7.62 9.76
N GLY A 631 5.09 -6.34 10.03
CA GLY A 631 4.01 -5.40 10.38
C GLY A 631 3.48 -5.56 11.79
N HIS A 632 4.28 -6.05 12.73
CA HIS A 632 3.92 -6.09 14.16
C HIS A 632 3.58 -4.67 14.65
N ARG A 633 2.43 -4.51 15.28
CA ARG A 633 1.88 -3.23 15.72
C ARG A 633 2.29 -2.91 17.15
N PHE A 634 2.15 -1.65 17.53
CA PHE A 634 2.29 -1.18 18.92
C PHE A 634 3.67 -1.46 19.57
N ILE A 635 4.71 -1.74 18.77
CA ILE A 635 6.06 -1.93 19.31
C ILE A 635 6.46 -0.68 20.09
N ALA A 636 7.02 -0.89 21.28
CA ALA A 636 7.37 0.15 22.27
C ALA A 636 6.19 0.84 22.98
N ASN A 637 4.97 0.32 22.87
CA ASN A 637 3.84 0.80 23.66
C ASN A 637 3.79 0.15 25.04
N GLY A 638 3.21 0.86 26.01
CA GLY A 638 2.94 0.30 27.35
C GLY A 638 4.19 0.07 28.21
N LEU A 639 5.32 0.70 27.88
CA LEU A 639 6.57 0.60 28.63
C LEU A 639 6.54 1.32 30.00
N GLY A 640 5.57 2.22 30.20
CA GLY A 640 5.51 3.10 31.37
C GLY A 640 6.38 4.35 31.22
N PRO A 641 6.45 5.19 32.27
CA PRO A 641 7.19 6.46 32.23
C PRO A 641 8.71 6.26 32.39
N LYS A 642 9.51 7.24 31.92
CA LYS A 642 10.96 7.35 32.18
C LYS A 642 11.78 6.12 31.76
N THR A 643 11.71 5.81 30.48
CA THR A 643 12.34 4.67 29.80
C THR A 643 13.64 5.04 29.08
N ASN A 644 14.34 6.09 29.57
CA ASN A 644 15.53 6.69 28.95
C ASN A 644 16.70 5.72 28.74
N ASP A 645 16.71 4.59 29.44
CA ASP A 645 17.77 3.58 29.37
C ASP A 645 17.42 2.42 28.42
N LEU A 646 16.28 2.48 27.71
CA LEU A 646 15.85 1.46 26.76
C LEU A 646 16.12 1.88 25.32
N ARG A 647 16.79 0.99 24.58
CA ARG A 647 16.91 1.02 23.12
C ARG A 647 16.28 -0.21 22.48
N ILE A 648 15.51 0.01 21.42
CA ILE A 648 14.86 -1.02 20.63
C ILE A 648 15.25 -0.83 19.15
N ASP A 649 15.86 -1.82 18.54
CA ASP A 649 16.18 -1.84 17.11
C ASP A 649 15.28 -2.86 16.40
N CYS A 650 14.54 -2.39 15.39
CA CYS A 650 13.52 -3.15 14.66
C CYS A 650 13.99 -3.41 13.23
N TYR A 651 14.23 -4.67 12.87
CA TYR A 651 14.68 -5.09 11.55
C TYR A 651 13.51 -5.56 10.69
N GLY A 652 13.10 -4.69 9.75
CA GLY A 652 11.95 -4.88 8.85
C GLY A 652 10.93 -3.74 8.94
N ASP A 653 9.89 -3.82 8.10
CA ASP A 653 8.80 -2.85 8.10
C ASP A 653 7.88 -3.08 9.31
N VAL A 654 7.74 -2.08 10.18
CA VAL A 654 6.92 -2.14 11.41
C VAL A 654 5.51 -1.62 11.15
N GLY A 655 4.52 -2.23 11.80
CA GLY A 655 3.11 -1.89 11.64
C GLY A 655 2.71 -0.62 12.41
N ASP A 656 1.41 -0.35 12.41
CA ASP A 656 0.82 0.84 13.02
C ASP A 656 1.20 1.04 14.49
N TYR A 657 1.21 2.30 14.94
CA TYR A 657 1.40 2.73 16.32
C TYR A 657 2.77 2.43 16.95
N VAL A 658 3.80 2.11 16.16
CA VAL A 658 5.16 1.97 16.69
C VAL A 658 5.59 3.24 17.45
N ALA A 659 6.24 3.07 18.60
CA ALA A 659 6.69 4.15 19.48
C ALA A 659 5.57 5.08 19.97
N SER A 660 4.31 4.66 19.94
CA SER A 660 3.22 5.47 20.46
C SER A 660 3.27 5.57 21.99
N GLY A 661 3.20 6.80 22.49
CA GLY A 661 3.18 7.09 23.92
C GLY A 661 4.51 6.86 24.64
N ILE A 662 5.63 6.71 23.92
CA ILE A 662 6.93 6.54 24.57
C ILE A 662 7.28 7.77 25.43
N ASP A 663 7.89 7.47 26.57
CA ASP A 663 8.34 8.43 27.59
C ASP A 663 9.81 8.08 27.89
N GLY A 664 10.70 8.41 26.94
CA GLY A 664 12.16 8.34 27.08
C GLY A 664 12.91 7.36 26.19
N ALA A 665 12.31 6.25 25.77
CA ALA A 665 12.99 5.21 25.00
C ALA A 665 13.54 5.71 23.65
N GLU A 666 14.56 5.00 23.16
CA GLU A 666 15.06 5.09 21.79
C GLU A 666 14.55 3.92 20.95
N VAL A 667 13.94 4.22 19.81
CA VAL A 667 13.45 3.22 18.86
C VAL A 667 14.07 3.50 17.49
N ASN A 668 14.78 2.52 16.93
CA ASN A 668 15.33 2.57 15.57
C ASN A 668 14.60 1.55 14.69
N ILE A 669 14.18 1.98 13.52
CA ILE A 669 13.47 1.15 12.53
C ILE A 669 14.34 1.04 11.29
N HIS A 670 14.91 -0.15 11.10
CA HIS A 670 15.68 -0.55 9.93
C HIS A 670 14.70 -1.02 8.84
N GLY A 671 13.97 -0.06 8.27
CA GLY A 671 12.86 -0.26 7.35
C GLY A 671 11.91 0.93 7.34
N ALA A 672 10.69 0.72 6.85
CA ALA A 672 9.60 1.70 6.90
C ALA A 672 8.72 1.51 8.14
N ALA A 673 7.98 2.56 8.51
CA ALA A 673 6.96 2.52 9.56
C ALA A 673 5.58 2.80 8.97
N GLN A 674 4.55 2.05 9.37
CA GLN A 674 3.18 2.31 8.93
C GLN A 674 2.53 3.44 9.77
N ASP A 675 1.19 3.49 9.81
CA ASP A 675 0.45 4.66 10.26
C ASP A 675 0.62 4.93 11.77
N GLN A 676 0.43 6.18 12.17
CA GLN A 676 0.38 6.63 13.57
C GLN A 676 1.65 6.34 14.37
N ALA A 677 2.79 6.14 13.70
CA ALA A 677 4.09 6.05 14.33
C ALA A 677 4.35 7.27 15.24
N ALA A 678 4.84 7.04 16.45
CA ALA A 678 5.09 8.05 17.49
C ALA A 678 3.85 8.91 17.87
N GLN A 679 2.64 8.40 17.68
CA GLN A 679 1.43 9.05 18.20
C GLN A 679 1.57 9.28 19.72
N ILE A 680 1.17 10.47 20.19
CA ILE A 680 1.22 10.90 21.60
C ILE A 680 2.60 10.72 22.28
N MET A 681 3.68 10.60 21.50
CA MET A 681 5.05 10.52 22.01
C MET A 681 5.34 11.70 22.94
N LYS A 682 5.84 11.43 24.15
CA LYS A 682 6.08 12.48 25.15
C LYS A 682 7.48 13.09 25.03
N TYR A 683 8.50 12.23 25.02
CA TYR A 683 9.89 12.53 24.69
C TYR A 683 10.64 11.20 24.46
N GLY A 684 11.87 11.26 23.97
CA GLY A 684 12.66 10.09 23.57
C GLY A 684 13.23 10.30 22.18
N ARG A 685 13.63 9.20 21.51
CA ARG A 685 14.16 9.25 20.15
C ARG A 685 13.49 8.20 19.25
N LEU A 686 13.12 8.59 18.04
CA LEU A 686 12.69 7.68 16.97
C LEU A 686 13.52 7.92 15.71
N VAL A 687 14.08 6.87 15.13
CA VAL A 687 14.81 6.93 13.85
C VAL A 687 14.17 5.94 12.87
N VAL A 688 13.83 6.40 11.66
CA VAL A 688 13.24 5.57 10.61
C VAL A 688 14.10 5.63 9.36
N HIS A 689 14.63 4.48 8.94
CA HIS A 689 15.50 4.34 7.75
C HIS A 689 14.71 4.14 6.45
N GLY A 690 13.42 4.48 6.44
CA GLY A 690 12.51 4.38 5.31
C GLY A 690 11.42 5.45 5.37
N ASP A 691 10.30 5.18 4.72
CA ASP A 691 9.12 6.06 4.72
C ASP A 691 8.25 5.83 5.97
N VAL A 692 7.40 6.82 6.27
CA VAL A 692 6.41 6.75 7.36
C VAL A 692 4.99 6.99 6.84
N GLY A 693 4.04 6.20 7.33
CA GLY A 693 2.61 6.28 6.99
C GLY A 693 1.87 7.52 7.53
N GLN A 694 0.54 7.42 7.50
CA GLN A 694 -0.41 8.50 7.81
C GLN A 694 -0.38 8.91 9.29
N ALA A 695 -0.69 10.17 9.58
CA ALA A 695 -0.85 10.71 10.94
C ALA A 695 0.34 10.44 11.88
N PHE A 696 1.54 10.40 11.30
CA PHE A 696 2.81 10.33 12.03
C PHE A 696 2.89 11.41 13.11
N MET A 697 3.29 11.06 14.33
CA MET A 697 3.37 11.95 15.49
C MET A 697 2.06 12.67 15.85
N TYR A 698 0.91 12.07 15.54
CA TYR A 698 -0.39 12.61 15.96
C TYR A 698 -0.40 12.94 17.45
N ALA A 699 -0.75 14.17 17.80
CA ALA A 699 -0.86 14.66 19.16
C ALA A 699 0.39 14.47 20.04
N ALA A 700 1.58 14.31 19.43
CA ALA A 700 2.85 14.20 20.15
C ALA A 700 3.11 15.43 21.04
N LYS A 701 3.85 15.23 22.14
CA LYS A 701 4.20 16.27 23.13
C LYS A 701 5.68 16.69 23.05
N GLY A 702 6.53 15.87 22.44
CA GLY A 702 7.96 16.09 22.36
C GLY A 702 8.74 14.91 21.83
N GLY A 703 10.06 15.06 21.72
CA GLY A 703 10.97 14.02 21.24
C GLY A 703 11.86 14.50 20.11
N HIS A 704 12.91 13.73 19.83
CA HIS A 704 13.78 13.91 18.67
C HIS A 704 13.49 12.81 17.66
N VAL A 705 13.05 13.17 16.46
CA VAL A 705 12.64 12.19 15.45
C VAL A 705 13.29 12.46 14.10
N TYR A 706 13.82 11.42 13.47
CA TYR A 706 14.54 11.51 12.21
C TYR A 706 14.00 10.48 11.22
N VAL A 707 13.62 10.92 10.02
CA VAL A 707 13.05 10.09 8.96
C VAL A 707 13.88 10.23 7.70
N LEU A 708 14.38 9.12 7.16
CA LEU A 708 15.14 9.10 5.91
C LEU A 708 14.26 9.36 4.69
N GLY A 709 13.07 8.77 4.66
CA GLY A 709 12.16 8.83 3.52
C GLY A 709 11.13 9.95 3.60
N ASN A 710 10.01 9.71 2.91
CA ASN A 710 8.84 10.56 2.92
C ASN A 710 7.92 10.24 4.11
N THR A 711 7.07 11.21 4.44
CA THR A 711 5.90 11.03 5.31
C THR A 711 4.63 11.16 4.47
N ALA A 712 3.60 10.38 4.78
CA ALA A 712 2.32 10.42 4.07
C ALA A 712 1.49 11.67 4.46
N GLY A 713 0.18 11.54 4.65
CA GLY A 713 -0.71 12.65 5.03
C GLY A 713 -0.73 12.95 6.53
N ARG A 714 -0.96 14.22 6.86
CA ARG A 714 -1.20 14.76 8.21
C ARG A 714 -0.11 14.47 9.27
N PRO A 715 1.19 14.47 8.94
CA PRO A 715 2.22 14.34 9.96
C PRO A 715 2.18 15.53 10.94
N LEU A 716 2.39 15.24 12.22
CA LEU A 716 2.33 16.16 13.36
C LEU A 716 0.98 16.84 13.60
N ILE A 717 -0.12 16.28 13.09
CA ILE A 717 -1.45 16.82 13.38
C ILE A 717 -1.69 16.87 14.90
N ASN A 718 -2.14 18.03 15.41
CA ASN A 718 -2.37 18.31 16.83
C ASN A 718 -1.14 18.15 17.75
N ALA A 719 0.09 18.08 17.21
CA ALA A 719 1.28 17.99 18.04
C ALA A 719 1.50 19.30 18.82
N VAL A 720 1.97 19.17 20.07
CA VAL A 720 2.12 20.27 21.04
C VAL A 720 3.45 20.16 21.78
N GLY A 721 3.83 21.18 22.53
CA GLY A 721 5.01 21.12 23.39
C GLY A 721 6.31 21.26 22.60
N LYS A 722 7.17 20.23 22.61
CA LYS A 722 8.56 20.33 22.12
C LYS A 722 9.03 19.26 21.13
N PRO A 723 8.23 18.85 20.13
CA PRO A 723 8.70 17.90 19.11
C PRO A 723 9.78 18.55 18.24
N LYS A 724 10.86 17.83 17.97
CA LYS A 724 11.91 18.23 17.04
C LYS A 724 12.07 17.14 16.00
N VAL A 725 11.76 17.47 14.75
CA VAL A 725 11.60 16.45 13.70
C VAL A 725 12.40 16.83 12.47
N VAL A 726 13.11 15.85 11.89
CA VAL A 726 13.78 15.96 10.59
C VAL A 726 13.18 14.96 9.62
N ILE A 727 12.65 15.44 8.51
CA ILE A 727 12.13 14.64 7.38
C ILE A 727 13.04 14.92 6.19
N ASN A 728 13.81 13.92 5.77
CA ASN A 728 14.73 14.10 4.64
C ASN A 728 14.03 14.07 3.29
N GLY A 729 12.97 13.28 3.18
CA GLY A 729 12.05 13.31 2.05
C GLY A 729 11.13 14.52 2.09
N THR A 730 9.85 14.28 1.79
CA THR A 730 8.79 15.28 1.86
C THR A 730 7.61 14.79 2.70
N CYS A 731 6.61 15.66 2.88
CA CYS A 731 5.29 15.32 3.37
C CYS A 731 4.29 15.49 2.23
N LEU A 732 3.38 14.52 2.04
CA LEU A 732 2.43 14.59 0.95
C LEU A 732 1.38 15.67 1.15
N ASP A 733 0.76 15.78 2.33
CA ASP A 733 -0.23 16.83 2.59
C ASP A 733 -0.46 17.10 4.11
N TYR A 734 -1.00 18.26 4.45
CA TYR A 734 -1.37 18.69 5.82
C TYR A 734 -0.24 18.60 6.87
N LEU A 735 1.01 18.91 6.50
CA LEU A 735 2.11 18.92 7.46
C LEU A 735 1.84 19.93 8.59
N ALA A 736 1.88 19.45 9.84
CA ALA A 736 1.75 20.24 11.06
C ALA A 736 0.43 21.03 11.15
N GLU A 737 -0.66 20.38 10.76
CA GLU A 737 -2.03 20.85 11.03
C GLU A 737 -2.29 20.95 12.54
N SER A 738 -2.84 22.07 12.99
CA SER A 738 -3.11 22.39 14.39
C SER A 738 -1.87 22.22 15.29
N PHE A 739 -0.70 22.65 14.80
CA PHE A 739 0.55 22.57 15.55
C PHE A 739 0.61 23.65 16.65
N MET A 740 0.75 23.22 17.90
CA MET A 740 0.72 24.09 19.08
C MET A 740 2.01 23.91 19.90
N ALA A 741 3.16 23.94 19.22
CA ALA A 741 4.45 23.59 19.82
C ALA A 741 5.19 24.78 20.47
N GLY A 742 4.49 25.84 20.88
CA GLY A 742 5.11 26.98 21.58
C GLY A 742 6.21 27.69 20.76
N ASP A 743 7.06 28.50 21.40
CA ASP A 743 8.14 29.21 20.71
C ASP A 743 9.39 28.32 20.57
N PRO A 744 9.85 27.99 19.34
CA PRO A 744 11.04 27.16 19.11
C PRO A 744 12.30 27.66 19.83
N TYR A 745 12.47 28.97 20.01
CA TYR A 745 13.67 29.51 20.66
C TYR A 745 13.59 29.50 22.20
N ASN A 746 12.43 29.20 22.75
CA ASN A 746 12.19 29.06 24.19
C ASN A 746 11.79 27.62 24.56
N GLY A 747 12.33 26.65 23.82
CA GLY A 747 12.16 25.22 24.08
C GLY A 747 10.89 24.60 23.48
N GLY A 748 10.18 25.33 22.62
CA GLY A 748 9.12 24.82 21.78
C GLY A 748 9.61 23.90 20.65
N GLY A 749 8.67 23.33 19.91
CA GLY A 749 8.92 22.36 18.84
C GLY A 749 8.98 22.97 17.44
N PHE A 750 9.62 22.25 16.54
CA PHE A 750 9.77 22.62 15.14
C PHE A 750 9.96 21.38 14.25
N VAL A 751 9.77 21.58 12.95
CA VAL A 751 9.96 20.54 11.93
C VAL A 751 10.94 21.03 10.86
N ILE A 752 11.84 20.16 10.43
CA ILE A 752 12.75 20.38 9.30
C ILE A 752 12.34 19.46 8.15
N VAL A 753 12.17 20.00 6.94
CA VAL A 753 11.89 19.22 5.72
C VAL A 753 12.96 19.51 4.67
N ASN A 754 13.70 18.49 4.25
CA ASN A 754 14.79 18.65 3.29
C ASN A 754 14.34 18.48 1.82
N GLY A 755 13.23 17.78 1.55
CA GLY A 755 12.69 17.65 0.20
C GLY A 755 13.61 16.92 -0.77
N LEU A 756 14.34 15.91 -0.29
CA LEU A 756 15.31 15.14 -1.06
C LEU A 756 14.78 13.75 -1.41
N ARG A 757 15.37 13.12 -2.42
CA ARG A 757 15.17 11.70 -2.72
C ARG A 757 16.52 11.05 -3.02
N PRO A 758 16.73 9.79 -2.59
CA PRO A 758 17.94 9.06 -2.93
C PRO A 758 17.99 8.74 -4.42
N THR A 759 19.20 8.73 -4.99
CA THR A 759 19.50 8.18 -6.31
C THR A 759 20.27 6.86 -6.20
N HIS A 760 20.29 6.11 -7.29
CA HIS A 760 20.91 4.77 -7.34
C HIS A 760 22.44 4.79 -7.15
N ASP A 761 23.07 5.92 -7.48
CA ASP A 761 24.49 6.20 -7.29
C ASP A 761 24.81 6.78 -5.91
N GLY A 762 23.87 6.69 -4.95
CA GLY A 762 24.11 7.04 -3.56
C GLY A 762 24.06 8.52 -3.23
N ARG A 763 23.66 9.38 -4.17
CA ARG A 763 23.47 10.81 -3.93
C ARG A 763 22.05 11.10 -3.46
N PHE A 764 21.87 12.28 -2.89
CA PHE A 764 20.55 12.84 -2.63
C PHE A 764 20.30 13.98 -3.63
N VAL A 765 19.15 13.92 -4.30
CA VAL A 765 18.73 14.96 -5.25
C VAL A 765 17.43 15.58 -4.82
N GLU A 766 17.23 16.82 -5.22
CA GLU A 766 16.00 17.55 -4.90
C GLU A 766 14.78 16.89 -5.55
N GLN A 767 13.69 16.85 -4.79
CA GLN A 767 12.38 16.60 -5.36
C GLN A 767 11.93 17.81 -6.18
N ALA A 768 10.97 17.60 -7.10
CA ALA A 768 10.46 18.67 -7.97
C ALA A 768 9.93 19.86 -7.16
N THR A 769 9.29 19.57 -6.03
CA THR A 769 8.89 20.53 -5.01
C THR A 769 9.30 19.99 -3.63
N PRO A 770 9.82 20.84 -2.73
CA PRO A 770 10.17 20.39 -1.38
C PRO A 770 8.94 20.00 -0.55
N TYR A 771 7.77 20.54 -0.87
CA TYR A 771 6.47 20.18 -0.30
C TYR A 771 5.39 20.21 -1.39
N PRO A 772 4.85 19.06 -1.83
CA PRO A 772 3.84 18.99 -2.88
C PRO A 772 2.43 19.31 -2.41
N GLY A 773 2.18 19.21 -1.10
CA GLY A 773 0.84 19.33 -0.52
C GLY A 773 0.26 20.74 -0.48
N SER A 774 -0.93 20.80 0.09
CA SER A 774 -1.68 21.99 0.44
C SER A 774 -1.71 22.14 1.98
N ASN A 775 -2.44 23.15 2.49
CA ASN A 775 -2.78 23.26 3.92
C ASN A 775 -1.59 23.09 4.89
N LEU A 776 -0.41 23.54 4.48
CA LEU A 776 0.80 23.50 5.27
C LEU A 776 0.61 24.39 6.49
N PHE A 777 0.92 23.84 7.66
CA PHE A 777 0.86 24.55 8.93
C PHE A 777 -0.54 25.07 9.26
N SER A 778 -1.57 24.34 8.81
CA SER A 778 -2.95 24.78 8.93
C SER A 778 -3.36 24.95 10.39
N LEU A 779 -4.04 26.03 10.76
CA LEU A 779 -4.52 26.26 12.15
C LEU A 779 -3.42 26.21 13.25
N ALA A 780 -2.14 26.33 12.87
CA ALA A 780 -1.06 26.30 13.83
C ALA A 780 -1.06 27.55 14.71
N SER A 781 -0.81 27.38 16.01
CA SER A 781 -0.75 28.47 16.98
C SER A 781 0.63 28.59 17.66
N GLY A 782 1.58 27.72 17.29
CA GLY A 782 2.94 27.72 17.81
C GLY A 782 3.84 26.77 17.02
N GLY A 783 5.15 26.91 17.22
CA GLY A 783 6.20 26.17 16.54
C GLY A 783 6.66 26.86 15.26
N ALA A 784 7.52 26.19 14.51
CA ALA A 784 7.96 26.63 13.19
C ALA A 784 8.26 25.43 12.28
N ILE A 785 8.22 25.67 10.97
CA ILE A 785 8.74 24.73 9.97
C ILE A 785 9.93 25.39 9.27
N PHE A 786 11.03 24.64 9.13
CA PHE A 786 12.20 25.00 8.34
C PHE A 786 12.26 24.10 7.12
N ILE A 787 12.09 24.68 5.93
CA ILE A 787 12.03 23.92 4.68
C ILE A 787 13.23 24.28 3.81
N ARG A 788 13.94 23.27 3.33
CA ARG A 788 14.97 23.42 2.31
C ARG A 788 14.29 23.74 0.96
N ASP A 789 14.30 25.01 0.59
CA ASP A 789 13.65 25.54 -0.62
C ASP A 789 14.56 26.56 -1.32
N PRO A 790 15.70 26.11 -1.88
CA PRO A 790 16.69 27.00 -2.51
C PRO A 790 16.19 27.69 -3.78
N HIS A 791 15.02 27.28 -4.28
CA HIS A 791 14.41 27.77 -5.50
C HIS A 791 13.15 28.62 -5.25
N GLY A 792 12.77 28.84 -3.98
CA GLY A 792 11.60 29.63 -3.64
C GLY A 792 10.29 29.05 -4.17
N ARG A 793 10.19 27.72 -4.30
CA ARG A 793 9.01 27.02 -4.84
C ARG A 793 7.85 26.98 -3.85
N LEU A 794 8.12 27.08 -2.55
CA LEU A 794 7.07 27.15 -1.54
C LEU A 794 6.39 28.52 -1.62
N THR A 795 5.08 28.50 -1.81
CA THR A 795 4.27 29.71 -2.01
C THR A 795 3.22 29.85 -0.91
N SER A 796 2.73 31.07 -0.69
CA SER A 796 1.81 31.38 0.43
C SER A 796 0.44 30.73 0.29
N ASP A 797 0.01 30.39 -0.91
CA ASP A 797 -1.22 29.64 -1.22
C ASP A 797 -1.17 28.18 -0.73
N GLN A 798 0.01 27.65 -0.39
CA GLN A 798 0.13 26.35 0.28
C GLN A 798 -0.07 26.48 1.80
N LEU A 799 -0.02 27.68 2.37
CA LEU A 799 -0.14 27.93 3.81
C LEU A 799 -1.60 28.20 4.20
N ASN A 800 -2.02 27.74 5.37
CA ASN A 800 -3.37 28.00 5.89
C ASN A 800 -3.35 28.49 7.36
N GLY A 801 -2.99 29.75 7.58
CA GLY A 801 -2.79 30.29 8.94
C GLY A 801 -1.31 30.38 9.37
N GLY A 802 -0.39 30.10 8.44
CA GLY A 802 1.03 30.41 8.57
C GLY A 802 1.47 31.49 7.57
N ARG A 803 2.69 32.02 7.77
CA ARG A 803 3.36 32.93 6.83
C ARG A 803 4.80 32.51 6.58
N LEU A 804 5.33 32.89 5.42
CA LEU A 804 6.75 32.80 5.12
C LEU A 804 7.49 33.93 5.85
N ALA A 805 8.51 33.58 6.61
CA ALA A 805 9.35 34.51 7.35
C ALA A 805 10.81 34.42 6.86
N GLU A 806 11.58 35.45 7.18
CA GLU A 806 13.03 35.47 6.92
C GLU A 806 13.72 34.37 7.74
N PHE A 807 14.66 33.66 7.10
CA PHE A 807 15.49 32.67 7.77
C PHE A 807 16.78 33.33 8.29
N THR A 808 16.98 33.31 9.60
CA THR A 808 18.03 34.05 10.30
C THR A 808 19.18 33.16 10.79
N GLU A 809 20.28 33.76 11.24
CA GLU A 809 21.36 33.05 11.93
C GLU A 809 20.85 32.32 13.19
N ARG A 810 19.89 32.90 13.93
CA ARG A 810 19.31 32.26 15.11
C ARG A 810 18.55 30.98 14.73
N ASP A 811 17.88 30.98 13.58
CA ASP A 811 17.23 29.79 13.03
C ASP A 811 18.25 28.71 12.68
N TRP A 812 19.34 29.11 12.02
CA TRP A 812 20.41 28.19 11.68
C TRP A 812 21.01 27.52 12.91
N GLN A 813 21.36 28.30 13.94
CA GLN A 813 21.90 27.78 15.20
C GLN A 813 20.91 26.84 15.91
N LEU A 814 19.60 27.07 15.76
CA LEU A 814 18.57 26.21 16.32
C LEU A 814 18.51 24.84 15.62
N ILE A 815 18.60 24.81 14.29
CA ILE A 815 18.39 23.58 13.51
C ILE A 815 19.67 22.79 13.23
N LEU A 816 20.83 23.43 13.23
CA LEU A 816 22.11 22.80 12.89
C LEU A 816 22.42 21.53 13.71
N PRO A 817 22.19 21.49 15.04
CA PRO A 817 22.44 20.26 15.81
C PRO A 817 21.58 19.07 15.36
N GLU A 818 20.32 19.32 14.98
CA GLU A 818 19.43 18.28 14.48
C GLU A 818 19.86 17.81 13.08
N LEU A 819 20.37 18.73 12.24
CA LEU A 819 20.95 18.39 10.93
C LEU A 819 22.26 17.60 11.03
N GLN A 820 23.11 17.88 12.03
CA GLN A 820 24.33 17.12 12.30
C GLN A 820 24.04 15.70 12.81
N GLU A 821 23.05 15.55 13.69
CA GLU A 821 22.59 14.21 14.08
C GLU A 821 21.99 13.46 12.90
N ASN A 822 21.24 14.15 12.03
CA ASN A 822 20.73 13.60 10.78
C ASN A 822 21.86 13.12 9.84
N GLU A 823 22.93 13.90 9.69
CA GLU A 823 24.14 13.49 8.96
C GLU A 823 24.78 12.25 9.60
N ARG A 824 24.90 12.21 10.93
CA ARG A 824 25.41 11.04 11.65
C ARG A 824 24.56 9.80 11.42
N LEU A 825 23.23 9.92 11.40
CA LEU A 825 22.30 8.80 11.24
C LEU A 825 22.22 8.29 9.79
N PHE A 826 22.09 9.18 8.82
CA PHE A 826 21.75 8.83 7.43
C PHE A 826 22.86 9.11 6.43
N GLY A 827 23.80 10.00 6.75
CA GLY A 827 24.96 10.30 5.89
C GLY A 827 24.66 11.38 4.88
N ILE A 828 23.58 12.13 5.12
CA ILE A 828 23.19 13.30 4.34
C ILE A 828 23.98 14.47 4.91
N SER A 829 25.04 14.85 4.20
CA SER A 829 25.97 15.85 4.66
C SER A 829 25.37 17.24 4.68
N VAL A 830 25.54 17.97 5.79
CA VAL A 830 25.07 19.36 5.88
C VAL A 830 25.70 20.21 4.78
N GLU A 831 27.00 20.06 4.54
CA GLU A 831 27.72 20.85 3.55
C GLU A 831 27.45 20.37 2.12
N LYS A 832 27.62 19.05 1.87
CA LYS A 832 27.66 18.49 0.51
C LYS A 832 26.30 18.14 -0.08
N ASP A 833 25.31 17.83 0.76
CA ASP A 833 23.98 17.40 0.30
C ASP A 833 22.91 18.46 0.58
N LEU A 834 22.94 19.08 1.77
CA LEU A 834 21.93 20.07 2.14
C LEU A 834 22.25 21.47 1.60
N LEU A 835 23.44 22.00 1.88
CA LEU A 835 23.82 23.37 1.51
C LEU A 835 24.36 23.51 0.07
N THR A 836 24.70 22.40 -0.59
CA THR A 836 25.13 22.42 -1.98
C THR A 836 23.93 22.23 -2.91
N VAL A 837 23.72 23.19 -3.81
CA VAL A 837 22.59 23.21 -4.75
C VAL A 837 23.14 23.25 -6.16
N LYS A 838 22.77 22.27 -6.99
CA LYS A 838 23.32 22.10 -8.36
C LYS A 838 24.85 22.08 -8.42
N GLY A 839 25.49 21.52 -7.39
CA GLY A 839 26.95 21.41 -7.28
C GLY A 839 27.65 22.62 -6.69
N GLU A 840 26.92 23.71 -6.41
CA GLU A 840 27.48 24.94 -5.83
C GLU A 840 27.11 25.07 -4.35
N PRO A 841 28.08 25.31 -3.44
CA PRO A 841 27.79 25.57 -2.04
C PRO A 841 27.09 26.93 -1.88
N LEU A 842 25.96 26.93 -1.18
CA LEU A 842 25.18 28.13 -0.89
C LEU A 842 25.14 28.42 0.62
N PRO A 843 25.03 29.69 1.02
CA PRO A 843 24.78 30.02 2.43
C PRO A 843 23.41 29.50 2.87
N TYR A 844 23.30 29.08 4.13
CA TYR A 844 22.06 28.51 4.70
C TYR A 844 20.83 29.41 4.51
N SER A 845 21.01 30.74 4.52
CA SER A 845 19.94 31.73 4.34
C SER A 845 19.36 31.77 2.93
N ARG A 846 20.06 31.20 1.94
CA ARG A 846 19.56 30.99 0.57
C ARG A 846 19.00 29.60 0.34
N VAL A 847 19.19 28.69 1.28
CA VAL A 847 18.81 27.27 1.15
C VAL A 847 17.56 26.98 1.95
N TYR A 848 17.46 27.50 3.17
CA TYR A 848 16.32 27.27 4.06
C TYR A 848 15.41 28.48 4.14
N ARG A 849 14.11 28.19 4.30
CA ARG A 849 13.05 29.17 4.54
C ARG A 849 12.29 28.79 5.80
N LYS A 850 11.72 29.79 6.47
CA LYS A 850 10.94 29.63 7.69
C LYS A 850 9.45 29.80 7.41
N VAL A 851 8.63 28.91 7.96
CA VAL A 851 7.18 29.07 8.09
C VAL A 851 6.87 29.21 9.58
N GLU A 852 6.11 30.25 9.93
CA GLU A 852 5.70 30.53 11.31
C GLU A 852 4.20 30.89 11.36
N PRO A 853 3.54 30.76 12.53
CA PRO A 853 2.10 30.96 12.62
C PRO A 853 1.78 32.44 12.55
N ILE A 854 0.63 32.78 11.97
CA ILE A 854 0.11 34.16 12.03
C ILE A 854 -0.43 34.38 13.44
N LEU A 855 0.01 35.44 14.11
CA LEU A 855 -0.47 35.77 15.46
C LEU A 855 -1.95 36.18 15.39
N LEU A 856 -2.78 35.70 16.32
CA LEU A 856 -4.21 36.01 16.39
C LEU A 856 -4.51 37.53 16.41
N GLN A 857 -3.58 38.35 16.92
CA GLN A 857 -3.70 39.82 16.95
C GLN A 857 -3.53 40.47 15.57
N GLU A 858 -2.95 39.76 14.60
CA GLU A 858 -2.76 40.23 13.21
C GLU A 858 -3.94 39.84 12.29
N LEU A 859 -4.90 39.05 12.81
CA LEU A 859 -6.12 38.60 12.10
C LEU A 859 -7.39 39.40 12.47
N THR A 860 -7.30 40.25 13.50
CA THR A 860 -8.32 41.23 13.93
C THR A 860 -7.95 42.62 13.47
#